data_AF-A0A970INA8-F1
#
_entry.id   AF-A0A970INA8-F1
#
_cell.length_a   1.000
_cell.length_b   1.000
_cell.length_c   1.000
_cell.angle_alpha   90.00
_cell.angle_beta   90.00
_cell.angle_gamma   90.00
#
_symmetry.space_group_name_H-M   'P 1'
#
loop_
_entity.id
_entity.type
_entity.pdbx_description
1 polymer ?
#
loop_
_entity_poly.entity_id
_entity_poly.type
_entity_poly.pdbx_seq_one_letter_code
_entity_poly.pdbx_strand_id
1 'polypeptide(L)'
;MRSTEDTLSVSPRPVFFEELDLLGLDKFWNYPKSKEPLLWACDRRYFYKGKLVLEAKGGNIYDEPQLIFTDVGKNLKIKPINLDKLCKRNETTMFLLEHEALEFINTIYRRYSPNISQQVVNKSIDFQNLAETQEKKTKKKHTVIKEDCDSFDIMPLDEAEKQEKQIVLNTKIEMFIASFSGGKDSQVVLDLVSRVVPSNDFLVIYSDTGYEIPPSLEIYEKTKNFYQEHYPDLRFYLSKNHQDVLYYWDKMGWPSRMHRWCCSVMKTAPLYRLLKEIHGTGKQPHVLAFEGVRLEESNRRALYDRVGKGVKHNNVVNARPIFEWNATEIYLYLFMRQLPLNEGYRKGLSRVGCSICPYSSDWSEYIVKKQYADSINSFISDILNKTSLLGLSKESSKMDYVKLGNWKMRSGGKTSNTENSRLDIISTIPDFKAVLTAPKENLLTWLSVLGKLKIGRENNIIIGELQYKKNIYHFTIQEENDKHIVVFENIGDEILLQGHIKRVLYKTTYCVHCETCEVECPTGALSVVPLVSVDTKKCIHCLKCLDFRGRGCVMANSINISEGNHKNINNMKTSGIDKYSTFGMRENWVTDFLNNSDNYFEGNNNMGTKMIPACLNWFREAEILNISDKKISKLGIVLKNRFINNPITIWEIMWINLTYNSKIVEFYTSNILFNRAYSKKEILELMIPVFEGFSEATLGNPLGALCNMFGIRKQSIIGNTIRQGVIVARGNAVDTISRYPYNDISSIAVAYSLYRYAESKKRYALTVSELYDVRQTEGVYRQFGVSQERFESILRTLKEDKNRVLNVDLNMGLDNINLREDLTAMDILTTLM
;
A
#
# COMPACT_ATOMS: atom_id res chain seq x y z
N MET A 1 -19.64 -0.34 19.31
CA MET A 1 -20.20 0.00 20.63
C MET A 1 -20.67 1.44 20.60
N ARG A 2 -21.91 1.71 21.03
CA ARG A 2 -22.42 3.07 21.20
C ARG A 2 -21.71 3.71 22.39
N SER A 3 -21.06 4.86 22.19
CA SER A 3 -20.38 5.62 23.23
C SER A 3 -21.40 6.25 24.17
N THR A 4 -21.44 5.81 25.43
CA THR A 4 -22.04 6.57 26.53
C THR A 4 -21.10 7.69 26.96
N GLU A 5 -21.63 8.81 27.48
CA GLU A 5 -20.86 10.00 27.88
C GLU A 5 -19.75 9.71 28.91
N ASP A 6 -19.86 8.61 29.66
CA ASP A 6 -18.88 8.20 30.69
C ASP A 6 -17.76 7.26 30.19
N THR A 7 -17.74 6.90 28.90
CA THR A 7 -16.71 5.98 28.37
C THR A 7 -15.48 6.75 27.88
N LEU A 8 -14.35 6.60 28.57
CA LEU A 8 -13.06 7.11 28.09
C LEU A 8 -12.71 6.43 26.77
N SER A 9 -12.46 7.23 25.73
CA SER A 9 -12.11 6.73 24.38
C SER A 9 -10.67 6.25 24.23
N VAL A 10 -9.82 6.48 25.24
CA VAL A 10 -8.39 6.17 25.25
C VAL A 10 -7.99 5.69 26.64
N SER A 11 -7.17 4.64 26.72
CA SER A 11 -6.73 4.09 28.00
C SER A 11 -5.82 5.06 28.77
N PRO A 12 -6.00 5.18 30.10
CA PRO A 12 -5.15 6.04 30.94
C PRO A 12 -3.68 5.64 30.89
N ARG A 13 -2.80 6.64 30.80
CA ARG A 13 -1.35 6.49 31.01
C ARG A 13 -0.89 7.28 32.24
N PRO A 14 0.17 6.83 32.94
CA PRO A 14 0.75 7.61 34.03
C PRO A 14 1.36 8.91 33.51
N VAL A 15 1.34 9.93 34.38
CA VAL A 15 1.99 11.22 34.19
C VAL A 15 2.98 11.43 35.32
N PHE A 16 4.20 11.79 34.96
CA PHE A 16 5.32 11.99 35.87
C PHE A 16 5.63 13.48 36.01
N PHE A 17 6.45 13.84 37.00
CA PHE A 17 6.74 15.25 37.26
C PHE A 17 7.47 15.93 36.10
N GLU A 18 8.24 15.18 35.30
CA GLU A 18 8.98 15.71 34.15
C GLU A 18 8.04 16.25 33.06
N GLU A 19 6.88 15.61 32.85
CA GLU A 19 5.82 16.12 31.97
C GLU A 19 5.16 17.37 32.55
N LEU A 20 4.95 17.43 33.87
CA LEU A 20 4.36 18.60 34.53
C LEU A 20 5.30 19.81 34.48
N ASP A 21 6.59 19.59 34.72
CA ASP A 21 7.65 20.60 34.61
C ASP A 21 7.78 21.09 33.17
N LEU A 22 7.66 20.21 32.18
CA LEU A 22 7.66 20.57 30.75
C LEU A 22 6.53 21.53 30.41
N LEU A 23 5.36 21.35 31.03
CA LEU A 23 4.19 22.21 30.85
C LEU A 23 4.20 23.46 31.74
N GLY A 24 5.21 23.63 32.61
CA GLY A 24 5.29 24.76 33.54
C GLY A 24 4.19 24.78 34.60
N LEU A 25 3.71 23.59 35.01
CA LEU A 25 2.64 23.44 36.00
C LEU A 25 3.11 23.67 37.44
N ASP A 26 4.41 23.72 37.69
CA ASP A 26 5.04 24.10 38.96
C ASP A 26 4.62 25.51 39.42
N LYS A 27 4.24 26.38 38.48
CA LYS A 27 3.70 27.72 38.75
C LYS A 27 2.27 27.72 39.28
N PHE A 28 1.52 26.64 39.05
CA PHE A 28 0.08 26.57 39.35
C PHE A 28 -0.24 25.51 40.41
N TRP A 29 0.55 24.45 40.49
CA TRP A 29 0.35 23.29 41.36
C TRP A 29 1.56 23.05 42.25
N ASN A 30 1.34 22.41 43.40
CA ASN A 30 2.41 21.92 44.25
C ASN A 30 2.45 20.39 44.15
N TYR A 31 3.55 19.85 43.62
CA TYR A 31 3.78 18.42 43.45
C TYR A 31 5.26 18.06 43.68
N PRO A 32 5.56 16.86 44.20
CA PRO A 32 6.93 16.42 44.43
C PRO A 32 7.60 15.93 43.14
N LYS A 33 8.92 16.07 43.06
CA LYS A 33 9.76 15.49 41.99
C LYS A 33 10.08 14.02 42.30
N SER A 34 9.06 13.17 42.22
CA SER A 34 9.11 11.76 42.60
C SER A 34 9.39 10.82 41.42
N LYS A 35 9.88 9.60 41.69
CA LYS A 35 10.00 8.57 40.65
C LYS A 35 8.63 8.01 40.26
N GLU A 36 7.72 7.95 41.22
CA GLU A 36 6.35 7.47 41.06
C GLU A 36 5.51 8.47 40.26
N PRO A 37 4.52 7.98 39.49
CA PRO A 37 3.60 8.85 38.77
C PRO A 37 2.72 9.65 39.73
N LEU A 38 2.31 10.83 39.29
CA LEU A 38 1.58 11.80 40.08
C LEU A 38 0.07 11.80 39.77
N LEU A 39 -0.27 11.56 38.50
CA LEU A 39 -1.64 11.56 37.99
C LEU A 39 -1.75 10.77 36.68
N TRP A 40 -2.92 10.79 36.06
CA TRP A 40 -3.21 10.02 34.84
C TRP A 40 -3.57 10.95 33.68
N ALA A 41 -3.20 10.58 32.46
CA ALA A 41 -3.63 11.27 31.25
C ALA A 41 -4.40 10.33 30.33
N CYS A 42 -5.51 10.83 29.78
CA CYS A 42 -6.22 10.21 28.65
C CYS A 42 -6.15 11.20 27.48
N ASP A 43 -5.29 10.90 26.50
CA ASP A 43 -4.86 11.85 25.48
C ASP A 43 -4.26 13.13 26.11
N ARG A 44 -4.87 14.31 25.92
CA ARG A 44 -4.40 15.59 26.47
C ARG A 44 -5.21 16.09 27.67
N ARG A 45 -5.96 15.17 28.29
CA ARG A 45 -6.79 15.43 29.48
C ARG A 45 -6.17 14.75 30.68
N TYR A 46 -5.97 15.51 31.75
CA TYR A 46 -5.27 15.09 32.96
C TYR A 46 -6.24 14.88 34.10
N PHE A 47 -6.11 13.76 34.81
CA PHE A 47 -7.02 13.30 35.83
C PHE A 47 -6.29 13.02 37.15
N TYR A 48 -6.72 13.68 38.23
CA TYR A 48 -6.22 13.44 39.58
C TYR A 48 -7.36 12.89 40.45
N LYS A 49 -7.13 11.71 41.06
CA LYS A 49 -8.14 10.98 41.86
C LYS A 49 -9.50 10.84 41.15
N GLY A 50 -9.46 10.55 39.85
CA GLY A 50 -10.65 10.33 39.01
C GLY A 50 -11.35 11.60 38.51
N LYS A 51 -10.90 12.80 38.89
CA LYS A 51 -11.47 14.07 38.42
C LYS A 51 -10.59 14.70 37.34
N LEU A 52 -11.21 15.23 36.28
CA LEU A 52 -10.54 16.03 35.26
C LEU A 52 -10.04 17.35 35.88
N VAL A 53 -8.75 17.61 35.79
CA VAL A 53 -8.11 18.79 36.42
C VAL A 53 -7.53 19.78 35.41
N LEU A 54 -7.10 19.28 34.25
CA LEU A 54 -6.45 20.08 33.21
C LEU A 54 -6.71 19.45 31.85
N GLU A 55 -6.89 20.29 30.84
CA GLU A 55 -6.85 19.92 29.43
C GLU A 55 -5.81 20.79 28.70
N ALA A 56 -4.94 20.16 27.92
CA ALA A 56 -3.99 20.85 27.06
C ALA A 56 -4.48 20.87 25.61
N LYS A 57 -4.62 22.06 25.00
CA LYS A 57 -5.05 22.24 23.60
C LYS A 57 -3.94 22.87 22.77
N GLY A 58 -3.86 22.51 21.48
CA GLY A 58 -2.80 23.00 20.61
C GLY A 58 -1.42 22.41 20.96
N GLY A 59 -0.35 23.16 20.74
CA GLY A 59 1.01 22.65 20.85
C GLY A 59 1.46 21.98 19.54
N ASN A 60 2.48 22.55 18.91
CA ASN A 60 3.12 22.01 17.73
C ASN A 60 4.63 22.31 17.79
N ILE A 61 5.32 22.15 16.67
CA ILE A 61 6.77 22.35 16.57
C ILE A 61 7.25 23.78 16.86
N TYR A 62 6.37 24.79 16.85
CA TYR A 62 6.71 26.20 17.13
C TYR A 62 5.85 26.82 18.23
N ASP A 63 4.59 26.40 18.37
CA ASP A 63 3.67 26.99 19.33
C ASP A 63 3.59 26.15 20.62
N GLU A 64 3.54 26.83 21.76
CA GLU A 64 3.23 26.23 23.06
C GLU A 64 1.75 25.81 23.14
N PRO A 65 1.42 24.74 23.89
CA PRO A 65 0.04 24.37 24.15
C PRO A 65 -0.64 25.35 25.12
N GLN A 66 -1.94 25.54 24.94
CA GLN A 66 -2.79 26.26 25.88
C GLN A 66 -3.26 25.32 26.99
N LEU A 67 -3.08 25.73 28.24
CA LEU A 67 -3.49 25.00 29.43
C LEU A 67 -4.85 25.49 29.92
N ILE A 68 -5.84 24.60 29.99
CA ILE A 68 -7.21 24.90 30.41
C ILE A 68 -7.51 24.15 31.71
N PHE A 69 -7.52 24.89 32.82
CA PHE A 69 -7.81 24.34 34.14
C PHE A 69 -9.31 24.24 34.40
N THR A 70 -9.74 23.15 35.02
CA THR A 70 -11.08 23.05 35.60
C THR A 70 -11.12 23.73 36.96
N ASP A 71 -12.31 23.94 37.53
CA ASP A 71 -12.43 24.50 38.88
C ASP A 71 -11.76 23.64 39.96
N VAL A 72 -11.84 22.31 39.81
CA VAL A 72 -11.16 21.36 40.70
C VAL A 72 -9.64 21.36 40.48
N GLY A 73 -9.19 21.77 39.30
CA GLY A 73 -7.79 21.86 38.92
C GLY A 73 -7.03 23.07 39.45
N LYS A 74 -7.69 24.03 40.12
CA LYS A 74 -7.02 25.24 40.64
C LYS A 74 -6.23 24.93 41.92
N ASN A 75 -4.97 25.37 41.99
CA ASN A 75 -4.09 25.28 43.18
C ASN A 75 -3.97 23.87 43.78
N LEU A 76 -3.85 22.84 42.94
CA LEU A 76 -3.77 21.45 43.40
C LEU A 76 -2.49 21.17 44.21
N LYS A 77 -2.66 20.39 45.28
CA LYS A 77 -1.58 19.72 46.01
C LYS A 77 -1.60 18.24 45.68
N ILE A 78 -0.62 17.78 44.91
CA ILE A 78 -0.56 16.43 44.37
C ILE A 78 0.39 15.59 45.21
N LYS A 79 0.01 14.34 45.46
CA LYS A 79 0.86 13.36 46.13
C LYS A 79 1.19 12.22 45.15
N PRO A 80 2.34 11.56 45.29
CA PRO A 80 2.69 10.43 44.45
C PRO A 80 1.68 9.29 44.58
N ILE A 81 1.45 8.58 43.49
CA ILE A 81 0.62 7.39 43.49
C ILE A 81 1.35 6.28 44.25
N ASN A 82 0.66 5.64 45.20
CA ASN A 82 1.19 4.47 45.89
C ASN A 82 1.17 3.27 44.93
N LEU A 83 2.34 2.96 44.34
CA LEU A 83 2.50 1.90 43.37
C LEU A 83 2.24 0.51 43.97
N ASP A 84 2.66 0.24 45.21
CA ASP A 84 2.43 -1.06 45.85
C ASP A 84 0.93 -1.38 45.96
N LYS A 85 0.14 -0.39 46.40
CA LYS A 85 -1.32 -0.51 46.48
C LYS A 85 -1.96 -0.65 45.10
N LEU A 86 -1.44 0.07 44.10
CA LEU A 86 -1.92 -0.03 42.72
C LEU A 86 -1.65 -1.42 42.14
N CYS A 87 -0.42 -1.90 42.25
CA CYS A 87 0.01 -3.23 41.78
C CYS A 87 -0.79 -4.32 42.49
N LYS A 88 -0.88 -4.29 43.82
CA LYS A 88 -1.65 -5.27 44.61
C LYS A 88 -3.12 -5.31 44.23
N ARG A 89 -3.74 -4.15 43.93
CA ARG A 89 -5.15 -4.10 43.53
C ARG A 89 -5.41 -4.72 42.15
N ASN A 90 -4.42 -4.71 41.26
CA ASN A 90 -4.55 -5.21 39.89
C ASN A 90 -3.86 -6.57 39.67
N GLU A 91 -3.26 -7.14 40.72
CA GLU A 91 -2.42 -8.34 40.63
C GLU A 91 -3.14 -9.54 40.00
N THR A 92 -4.38 -9.82 40.44
CA THR A 92 -5.16 -10.95 39.90
C THR A 92 -5.46 -10.79 38.41
N THR A 93 -5.84 -9.60 37.96
CA THR A 93 -6.13 -9.34 36.55
C THR A 93 -4.85 -9.41 35.71
N MET A 94 -3.77 -8.80 36.20
CA MET A 94 -2.47 -8.84 35.52
C MET A 94 -1.91 -10.25 35.44
N PHE A 95 -2.09 -11.08 36.46
CA PHE A 95 -1.70 -12.49 36.45
C PHE A 95 -2.36 -13.26 35.30
N LEU A 96 -3.66 -13.07 35.07
CA LEU A 96 -4.39 -13.73 33.98
C LEU A 96 -3.86 -13.29 32.60
N LEU A 97 -3.69 -11.98 32.39
CA LEU A 97 -3.17 -11.43 31.12
C LEU A 97 -1.74 -11.90 30.86
N GLU A 98 -0.90 -11.86 31.89
CA GLU A 98 0.49 -12.33 31.84
C GLU A 98 0.55 -13.81 31.49
N HIS A 99 -0.20 -14.66 32.19
CA HIS A 99 -0.20 -16.11 31.95
C HIS A 99 -0.67 -16.46 30.54
N GLU A 100 -1.73 -15.81 30.05
CA GLU A 100 -2.21 -15.97 28.68
C GLU A 100 -1.12 -15.61 27.65
N ALA A 101 -0.41 -14.50 27.85
CA ALA A 101 0.66 -14.09 26.94
C ALA A 101 1.86 -15.05 26.98
N LEU A 102 2.23 -15.56 28.17
CA LEU A 102 3.29 -16.56 28.33
C LEU A 102 2.92 -17.88 27.63
N GLU A 103 1.70 -18.37 27.82
CA GLU A 103 1.18 -19.58 27.15
C GLU A 103 1.12 -19.42 25.63
N PHE A 104 0.71 -18.24 25.16
CA PHE A 104 0.76 -17.92 23.73
C PHE A 104 2.19 -17.98 23.18
N ILE A 105 3.17 -17.36 23.86
CA ILE A 105 4.58 -17.40 23.44
C ILE A 105 5.09 -18.85 23.45
N ASN A 106 4.80 -19.61 24.51
CA ASN A 106 5.22 -21.00 24.66
C ASN A 106 4.66 -21.86 23.53
N THR A 107 3.36 -21.74 23.26
CA THR A 107 2.67 -22.46 22.18
C THR A 107 3.30 -22.14 20.83
N ILE A 108 3.57 -20.87 20.54
CA ILE A 108 4.17 -20.44 19.28
C ILE A 108 5.61 -20.91 19.16
N TYR A 109 6.43 -20.75 20.21
CA TYR A 109 7.81 -21.23 20.21
C TYR A 109 7.87 -22.74 20.02
N ARG A 110 7.09 -23.54 20.77
CA ARG A 110 7.02 -25.00 20.60
C ARG A 110 6.54 -25.42 19.22
N ARG A 111 5.58 -24.69 18.64
CA ARG A 111 5.05 -24.96 17.30
C ARG A 111 6.11 -24.83 16.19
N TYR A 112 7.09 -23.94 16.37
CA TYR A 112 8.10 -23.63 15.36
C TYR A 112 9.54 -24.04 15.75
N SER A 113 9.77 -24.51 16.98
CA SER A 113 11.10 -24.92 17.44
C SER A 113 11.46 -26.30 16.89
N PRO A 114 12.63 -26.45 16.24
CA PRO A 114 13.04 -27.71 15.62
C PRO A 114 13.36 -28.83 16.63
N ASN A 115 13.59 -28.51 17.91
CA ASN A 115 14.19 -29.44 18.86
C ASN A 115 13.20 -30.34 19.62
N ILE A 116 11.89 -30.09 19.58
CA ILE A 116 10.90 -30.93 20.29
C ILE A 116 10.37 -32.07 19.39
N SER A 117 10.43 -31.91 18.06
CA SER A 117 9.84 -32.86 17.11
C SER A 117 10.79 -33.97 16.63
N GLN A 118 12.12 -33.81 16.75
CA GLN A 118 13.09 -34.79 16.22
C GLN A 118 13.67 -35.78 17.23
N GLN A 119 13.48 -35.59 18.54
CA GLN A 119 14.11 -36.47 19.55
C GLN A 119 13.26 -37.66 20.00
N VAL A 120 11.99 -37.80 19.60
CA VAL A 120 11.11 -38.84 20.21
C VAL A 120 10.63 -39.97 19.27
N VAL A 121 10.62 -39.87 17.94
CA VAL A 121 10.12 -41.01 17.12
C VAL A 121 10.88 -41.20 15.80
N ASN A 122 11.58 -42.34 15.70
CA ASN A 122 12.12 -43.03 14.52
C ASN A 122 12.53 -42.19 13.29
N LYS A 123 13.85 -42.18 13.01
CA LYS A 123 14.52 -41.63 11.81
C LYS A 123 14.04 -42.15 10.44
N SER A 124 12.98 -42.97 10.35
CA SER A 124 12.62 -43.73 9.14
C SER A 124 11.34 -43.31 8.43
N ILE A 125 10.52 -42.40 8.97
CA ILE A 125 9.24 -42.01 8.35
C ILE A 125 9.14 -40.48 8.21
N ASP A 126 9.13 -40.01 6.97
CA ASP A 126 8.85 -38.62 6.62
C ASP A 126 7.34 -38.40 6.50
N PHE A 127 6.69 -38.14 7.64
CA PHE A 127 5.25 -37.85 7.74
C PHE A 127 4.81 -36.65 6.90
N GLN A 128 5.74 -35.78 6.50
CA GLN A 128 5.44 -34.59 5.71
C GLN A 128 5.37 -34.91 4.20
N ASN A 129 6.25 -35.77 3.69
CA ASN A 129 6.08 -36.34 2.35
C ASN A 129 4.73 -37.08 2.23
N LEU A 130 4.31 -37.76 3.30
CA LEU A 130 3.00 -38.41 3.35
C LEU A 130 1.86 -37.39 3.34
N ALA A 131 1.98 -36.28 4.07
CA ALA A 131 0.99 -35.19 4.06
C ALA A 131 0.91 -34.49 2.70
N GLU A 132 2.03 -34.14 2.07
CA GLU A 132 2.05 -33.56 0.72
C GLU A 132 1.52 -34.51 -0.35
N THR A 133 1.77 -35.81 -0.20
CA THR A 133 1.20 -36.85 -1.08
C THR A 133 -0.32 -36.95 -0.90
N GLN A 134 -0.81 -36.88 0.33
CA GLN A 134 -2.23 -36.81 0.67
C GLN A 134 -2.86 -35.52 0.10
N GLU A 135 -2.20 -34.36 0.21
CA GLU A 135 -2.67 -33.10 -0.38
C GLU A 135 -2.81 -33.17 -1.90
N LYS A 136 -1.80 -33.73 -2.58
CA LYS A 136 -1.85 -33.94 -4.04
C LYS A 136 -2.98 -34.89 -4.45
N LYS A 137 -3.26 -35.92 -3.65
CA LYS A 137 -4.36 -36.88 -3.90
C LYS A 137 -5.75 -36.29 -3.65
N THR A 138 -5.92 -35.60 -2.54
CA THR A 138 -7.25 -35.17 -2.04
C THR A 138 -7.63 -33.75 -2.45
N LYS A 139 -6.67 -32.96 -2.92
CA LYS A 139 -6.79 -31.50 -3.18
C LYS A 139 -7.25 -30.70 -1.95
N LYS A 140 -7.13 -31.27 -0.76
CA LYS A 140 -7.37 -30.60 0.53
C LYS A 140 -6.05 -30.50 1.29
N LYS A 141 -5.89 -29.41 2.05
CA LYS A 141 -4.68 -29.16 2.82
C LYS A 141 -4.64 -30.10 4.02
N HIS A 142 -3.59 -30.90 4.15
CA HIS A 142 -3.43 -31.87 5.23
C HIS A 142 -2.31 -31.40 6.16
N THR A 143 -2.40 -31.77 7.42
CA THR A 143 -1.42 -31.39 8.42
C THR A 143 -1.09 -32.55 9.33
N VAL A 144 0.12 -32.53 9.87
CA VAL A 144 0.54 -33.50 10.87
C VAL A 144 0.04 -33.02 12.22
N ILE A 145 -0.77 -33.85 12.86
CA ILE A 145 -1.26 -33.65 14.22
C ILE A 145 -0.50 -34.55 15.17
N LYS A 146 -0.36 -34.09 16.41
CA LYS A 146 0.13 -34.92 17.51
C LYS A 146 -1.07 -35.47 18.29
N GLU A 147 -1.13 -36.79 18.45
CA GLU A 147 -2.13 -37.48 19.27
C GLU A 147 -1.67 -37.57 20.73
N ASP A 148 -2.61 -37.80 21.65
CA ASP A 148 -2.38 -37.87 23.11
C ASP A 148 -1.34 -38.92 23.54
N CYS A 149 -1.06 -39.91 22.68
CA CYS A 149 -0.12 -40.99 22.92
C CYS A 149 1.28 -40.76 22.31
N ASP A 150 1.66 -39.51 22.02
CA ASP A 150 2.91 -39.15 21.33
C ASP A 150 3.06 -39.79 19.93
N SER A 151 1.95 -40.21 19.32
CA SER A 151 1.92 -40.65 17.92
C SER A 151 1.54 -39.50 16.98
N PHE A 152 1.94 -39.61 15.71
CA PHE A 152 1.66 -38.60 14.69
C PHE A 152 0.64 -39.15 13.69
N ASP A 153 -0.36 -38.34 13.36
CA ASP A 153 -1.36 -38.66 12.33
C ASP A 153 -1.47 -37.51 11.31
N ILE A 154 -2.02 -37.80 10.13
CA ILE A 154 -2.20 -36.85 9.03
C ILE A 154 -3.70 -36.69 8.79
N MET A 155 -4.20 -35.48 9.03
CA MET A 155 -5.61 -35.16 8.78
C MET A 155 -5.79 -33.83 8.06
N PRO A 156 -6.96 -33.56 7.45
CA PRO A 156 -7.27 -32.25 6.89
C PRO A 156 -7.09 -31.13 7.91
N LEU A 157 -6.48 -30.01 7.50
CA LEU A 157 -6.18 -28.87 8.37
C LEU A 157 -7.45 -28.32 9.04
N ASP A 158 -8.56 -28.29 8.31
CA ASP A 158 -9.87 -27.85 8.78
C ASP A 158 -10.49 -28.78 9.83
N GLU A 159 -10.17 -30.07 9.80
CA GLU A 159 -10.58 -31.03 10.84
C GLU A 159 -9.68 -30.93 12.07
N ALA A 160 -8.37 -30.76 11.89
CA ALA A 160 -7.43 -30.53 12.99
C ALA A 160 -7.78 -29.26 13.77
N GLU A 161 -8.11 -28.18 13.07
CA GLU A 161 -8.54 -26.91 13.67
C GLU A 161 -9.88 -27.05 14.41
N LYS A 162 -10.84 -27.82 13.87
CA LYS A 162 -12.13 -28.10 14.54
C LYS A 162 -12.00 -28.99 15.78
N GLN A 163 -11.05 -29.92 15.77
CA GLN A 163 -10.79 -30.84 16.88
C GLN A 163 -9.78 -30.27 17.88
N GLU A 164 -9.35 -29.00 17.71
CA GLU A 164 -8.35 -28.32 18.54
C GLU A 164 -7.04 -29.11 18.70
N LYS A 165 -6.71 -29.95 17.71
CA LYS A 165 -5.51 -30.80 17.77
C LYS A 165 -4.24 -30.00 17.59
N GLN A 166 -3.14 -30.45 18.20
CA GLN A 166 -1.86 -29.76 18.12
C GLN A 166 -1.25 -29.90 16.71
N ILE A 167 -1.40 -28.85 15.91
CA ILE A 167 -0.94 -28.80 14.53
C ILE A 167 0.57 -28.52 14.47
N VAL A 168 1.33 -29.44 13.88
CA VAL A 168 2.76 -29.25 13.58
C VAL A 168 2.89 -28.57 12.22
N LEU A 169 2.99 -27.24 12.21
CA LEU A 169 3.22 -26.46 10.99
C LEU A 169 4.72 -26.27 10.75
N ASN A 170 5.32 -27.10 9.91
CA ASN A 170 6.72 -27.00 9.57
C ASN A 170 7.00 -25.90 8.52
N THR A 171 6.68 -24.65 8.83
CA THR A 171 7.41 -23.54 8.17
C THR A 171 8.77 -23.54 8.85
N LYS A 172 9.83 -23.98 8.17
CA LYS A 172 11.17 -24.13 8.75
C LYS A 172 11.64 -22.76 9.28
N ILE A 173 11.37 -22.45 10.55
CA ILE A 173 11.89 -21.26 11.21
C ILE A 173 13.32 -21.57 11.61
N GLU A 174 14.24 -20.74 11.14
CA GLU A 174 15.67 -20.89 11.34
C GLU A 174 16.18 -19.96 12.44
N MET A 175 15.42 -18.91 12.77
CA MET A 175 15.77 -17.95 13.82
C MET A 175 14.53 -17.42 14.55
N PHE A 176 14.63 -17.29 15.87
CA PHE A 176 13.67 -16.55 16.70
C PHE A 176 14.25 -15.20 17.07
N ILE A 177 13.44 -14.13 16.94
CA ILE A 177 13.84 -12.79 17.34
C ILE A 177 12.77 -12.12 18.20
N ALA A 178 13.22 -11.39 19.22
CA ALA A 178 12.43 -10.37 19.90
C ALA A 178 12.74 -9.01 19.27
N SER A 179 11.75 -8.41 18.60
CA SER A 179 11.91 -7.10 17.97
C SER A 179 11.80 -5.99 19.02
N PHE A 180 12.94 -5.48 19.47
CA PHE A 180 13.02 -4.47 20.52
C PHE A 180 13.21 -3.07 19.91
N SER A 181 12.34 -2.12 20.27
CA SER A 181 12.40 -0.75 19.73
C SER A 181 12.64 0.32 20.78
N GLY A 182 13.03 -0.05 22.01
CA GLY A 182 13.19 0.89 23.12
C GLY A 182 11.88 1.50 23.65
N GLY A 183 10.73 0.98 23.19
CA GLY A 183 9.41 1.41 23.64
C GLY A 183 8.85 0.54 24.75
N LYS A 184 7.86 1.07 25.48
CA LYS A 184 7.16 0.37 26.58
C LYS A 184 6.59 -0.98 26.13
N ASP A 185 6.01 -1.03 24.94
CA ASP A 185 5.33 -2.21 24.41
C ASP A 185 6.35 -3.32 24.06
N SER A 186 7.48 -2.95 23.44
CA SER A 186 8.56 -3.89 23.13
C SER A 186 9.33 -4.36 24.37
N GLN A 187 9.40 -3.53 25.42
CA GLN A 187 10.01 -3.90 26.70
C GLN A 187 9.22 -5.02 27.39
N VAL A 188 7.90 -4.92 27.41
CA VAL A 188 7.02 -5.97 27.97
C VAL A 188 7.14 -7.26 27.17
N VAL A 189 7.13 -7.20 25.84
CA VAL A 189 7.30 -8.41 25.01
C VAL A 189 8.66 -9.05 25.24
N LEU A 190 9.74 -8.28 25.37
CA LEU A 190 11.07 -8.82 25.65
C LEU A 190 11.10 -9.56 27.00
N ASP A 191 10.51 -8.98 28.05
CA ASP A 191 10.41 -9.64 29.36
C ASP A 191 9.64 -10.96 29.25
N LEU A 192 8.43 -10.93 28.67
CA LEU A 192 7.59 -12.11 28.49
C LEU A 192 8.30 -13.22 27.69
N VAL A 193 8.98 -12.86 26.60
CA VAL A 193 9.73 -13.83 25.77
C VAL A 193 10.90 -14.41 26.53
N SER A 194 11.69 -13.58 27.23
CA SER A 194 12.86 -14.03 27.99
C SER A 194 12.55 -15.04 29.10
N ARG A 195 11.31 -15.05 29.58
CA ARG A 195 10.82 -15.95 30.64
C ARG A 195 10.34 -17.31 30.13
N VAL A 196 10.08 -17.43 28.82
CA VAL A 196 9.51 -18.63 28.20
C VAL A 196 10.49 -19.27 27.24
N VAL A 197 11.14 -18.47 26.40
CA VAL A 197 12.06 -18.94 25.37
C VAL A 197 13.47 -18.99 25.96
N PRO A 198 14.21 -20.11 25.82
CA PRO A 198 15.61 -20.19 26.25
C PRO A 198 16.44 -19.04 25.68
N SER A 199 17.26 -18.40 26.52
CA SER A 199 18.02 -17.19 26.16
C SER A 199 18.99 -17.37 24.98
N ASN A 200 19.46 -18.60 24.75
CA ASN A 200 20.32 -18.97 23.64
C ASN A 200 19.57 -19.19 22.30
N ASP A 201 18.26 -19.41 22.36
CA ASP A 201 17.42 -19.79 21.21
C ASP A 201 16.80 -18.59 20.48
N PHE A 202 16.84 -17.39 21.06
CA PHE A 202 16.36 -16.17 20.40
C PHE A 202 17.37 -15.02 20.48
N LEU A 203 17.21 -14.06 19.57
CA LEU A 203 18.02 -12.85 19.50
C LEU A 203 17.17 -11.62 19.82
N VAL A 204 17.74 -10.64 20.51
CA VAL A 204 17.12 -9.32 20.66
C VAL A 204 17.72 -8.40 19.61
N ILE A 205 16.88 -7.86 18.74
CA ILE A 205 17.34 -6.93 17.70
C ILE A 205 16.76 -5.54 17.94
N TYR A 206 17.63 -4.53 17.98
CA TYR A 206 17.28 -3.12 17.94
C TYR A 206 17.68 -2.52 16.59
N SER A 207 16.78 -1.77 15.96
CA SER A 207 17.07 -1.08 14.70
C SER A 207 17.33 0.40 14.95
N ASP A 208 18.59 0.81 14.88
CA ASP A 208 18.98 2.21 14.87
C ASP A 208 18.71 2.80 13.48
N THR A 209 17.66 3.61 13.40
CA THR A 209 17.23 4.24 12.15
C THR A 209 17.95 5.55 11.84
N GLY A 210 18.82 6.03 12.73
CA GLY A 210 19.40 7.38 12.67
C GLY A 210 18.41 8.50 13.01
N TYR A 211 17.15 8.18 13.30
CA TYR A 211 16.14 9.14 13.76
C TYR A 211 15.96 9.15 15.27
N GLU A 212 16.66 8.30 16.01
CA GLU A 212 16.30 8.05 17.41
C GLU A 212 16.54 9.28 18.29
N ILE A 213 15.58 9.56 19.18
CA ILE A 213 15.80 10.51 20.28
C ILE A 213 16.82 9.93 21.28
N PRO A 214 17.61 10.75 21.99
CA PRO A 214 18.66 10.25 22.90
C PRO A 214 18.18 9.19 23.90
N PRO A 215 17.00 9.34 24.56
CA PRO A 215 16.48 8.33 25.47
C PRO A 215 16.26 6.94 24.84
N SER A 216 16.00 6.87 23.53
CA SER A 216 15.80 5.59 22.81
C SER A 216 17.12 4.82 22.63
N LEU A 217 18.24 5.51 22.51
CA LEU A 217 19.57 4.88 22.49
C LEU A 217 20.02 4.50 23.91
N GLU A 218 19.77 5.38 24.88
CA GLU A 218 20.09 5.10 26.28
C GLU A 218 19.32 3.90 26.85
N ILE A 219 18.02 3.78 26.52
CA ILE A 219 17.21 2.66 27.00
C ILE A 219 17.67 1.33 26.41
N TYR A 220 18.25 1.32 25.20
CA TYR A 220 18.82 0.11 24.61
C TYR A 220 19.95 -0.44 25.46
N GLU A 221 20.93 0.39 25.82
CA GLU A 221 22.06 -0.03 26.67
C GLU A 221 21.59 -0.43 28.08
N LYS A 222 20.67 0.34 28.69
CA LYS A 222 20.08 -0.01 29.99
C LYS A 222 19.38 -1.36 29.96
N THR A 223 18.60 -1.62 28.90
CA THR A 223 17.84 -2.86 28.75
C THR A 223 18.77 -4.04 28.49
N LYS A 224 19.78 -3.86 27.64
CA LYS A 224 20.80 -4.86 27.36
C LYS A 224 21.52 -5.28 28.65
N ASN A 225 22.01 -4.33 29.44
CA ASN A 225 22.68 -4.62 30.70
C ASN A 225 21.74 -5.34 31.68
N PHE A 226 20.51 -4.84 31.84
CA PHE A 226 19.50 -5.45 32.70
C PHE A 226 19.27 -6.93 32.37
N TYR A 227 19.10 -7.28 31.09
CA TYR A 227 18.85 -8.68 30.72
C TYR A 227 20.11 -9.53 30.65
N GLN A 228 21.28 -8.98 30.34
CA GLN A 228 22.54 -9.74 30.35
C GLN A 228 22.98 -10.11 31.76
N GLU A 229 22.62 -9.33 32.78
CA GLU A 229 22.80 -9.69 34.19
C GLU A 229 21.95 -10.92 34.58
N HIS A 230 20.73 -11.04 34.05
CA HIS A 230 19.81 -12.15 34.35
C HIS A 230 19.98 -13.36 33.42
N TYR A 231 20.37 -13.12 32.17
CA TYR A 231 20.51 -14.10 31.09
C TYR A 231 21.79 -13.84 30.29
N PRO A 232 22.96 -14.29 30.77
CA PRO A 232 24.26 -13.99 30.15
C PRO A 232 24.39 -14.41 28.68
N ASP A 233 23.71 -15.48 28.29
CA ASP A 233 23.71 -16.00 26.91
C ASP A 233 22.77 -15.26 25.95
N LEU A 234 21.94 -14.33 26.45
CA LEU A 234 21.01 -13.57 25.62
C LEU A 234 21.77 -12.56 24.75
N ARG A 235 21.66 -12.74 23.43
CA ARG A 235 22.39 -11.93 22.46
C ARG A 235 21.57 -10.73 21.99
N PHE A 236 22.14 -9.55 22.17
CA PHE A 236 21.62 -8.28 21.66
C PHE A 236 22.41 -7.85 20.42
N TYR A 237 21.70 -7.47 19.36
CA TYR A 237 22.31 -6.89 18.17
C TYR A 237 21.64 -5.57 17.81
N LEU A 238 22.48 -4.64 17.35
CA LEU A 238 22.05 -3.35 16.81
C LEU A 238 22.22 -3.39 15.28
N SER A 239 21.11 -3.22 14.56
CA SER A 239 21.13 -3.05 13.10
C SER A 239 21.14 -1.57 12.75
N LYS A 240 22.07 -1.13 11.92
CA LYS A 240 22.16 0.24 11.41
C LYS A 240 22.37 0.21 9.89
N ASN A 241 21.85 1.20 9.18
CA ASN A 241 22.12 1.36 7.75
C ASN A 241 23.58 1.82 7.53
N HIS A 242 24.18 1.47 6.39
CA HIS A 242 25.54 1.87 6.02
C HIS A 242 25.67 3.38 5.72
N GLN A 243 24.57 4.07 5.36
CA GLN A 243 24.52 5.52 5.19
C GLN A 243 23.66 6.19 6.27
N ASP A 244 23.98 7.45 6.57
CA ASP A 244 23.18 8.28 7.45
C ASP A 244 21.84 8.67 6.80
N VAL A 245 20.84 8.89 7.63
CA VAL A 245 19.49 9.24 7.19
C VAL A 245 19.43 10.49 6.29
N LEU A 246 20.25 11.51 6.56
CA LEU A 246 20.28 12.75 5.78
C LEU A 246 20.83 12.55 4.37
N TYR A 247 21.69 11.57 4.14
CA TYR A 247 22.11 11.18 2.78
C TYR A 247 20.88 10.76 1.95
N TYR A 248 20.00 9.94 2.52
CA TYR A 248 18.79 9.52 1.84
C TYR A 248 17.75 10.65 1.70
N TRP A 249 17.76 11.66 2.58
CA TRP A 249 16.92 12.86 2.41
C TRP A 249 17.38 13.70 1.23
N ASP A 250 18.69 13.84 1.03
CA ASP A 250 19.25 14.51 -0.14
C ASP A 250 18.82 13.78 -1.42
N LYS A 251 19.05 12.47 -1.48
CA LYS A 251 18.77 11.69 -2.70
C LYS A 251 17.28 11.45 -2.93
N MET A 252 16.59 10.85 -1.98
CA MET A 252 15.20 10.42 -2.14
C MET A 252 14.18 11.51 -1.81
N GLY A 253 14.60 12.65 -1.25
CA GLY A 253 13.70 13.59 -0.58
C GLY A 253 13.19 13.07 0.77
N TRP A 254 12.65 13.94 1.61
CA TRP A 254 12.13 13.53 2.93
C TRP A 254 10.96 12.54 2.84
N PRO A 255 10.80 11.62 3.82
CA PRO A 255 9.65 10.72 3.87
C PRO A 255 8.34 11.48 4.03
N SER A 256 7.28 10.98 3.42
CA SER A 256 5.92 11.53 3.54
C SER A 256 4.91 10.43 3.88
N ARG A 257 3.64 10.82 4.11
CA ARG A 257 2.55 9.85 4.28
C ARG A 257 2.35 8.98 3.02
N MET A 258 2.68 9.52 1.85
CA MET A 258 2.64 8.83 0.55
C MET A 258 3.91 8.00 0.31
N HIS A 259 5.08 8.60 0.53
CA HIS A 259 6.40 8.01 0.25
C HIS A 259 7.11 7.63 1.54
N ARG A 260 6.69 6.51 2.15
CA ARG A 260 7.21 6.01 3.43
C ARG A 260 8.46 5.14 3.26
N TRP A 261 9.46 5.64 2.52
CA TRP A 261 10.66 4.88 2.22
C TRP A 261 11.51 4.60 3.48
N CYS A 262 11.50 5.49 4.48
CA CYS A 262 12.36 5.37 5.68
C CYS A 262 12.20 4.05 6.44
N CYS A 263 10.99 3.49 6.54
CA CYS A 263 10.81 2.20 7.20
C CYS A 263 11.45 1.05 6.39
N SER A 264 11.43 1.13 5.05
CA SER A 264 12.04 0.11 4.20
C SER A 264 13.57 0.20 4.24
N VAL A 265 14.10 1.43 4.11
CA VAL A 265 15.54 1.71 3.97
C VAL A 265 16.26 1.73 5.32
N MET A 266 15.73 2.44 6.32
CA MET A 266 16.45 2.67 7.59
C MET A 266 16.18 1.59 8.65
N LYS A 267 15.13 0.79 8.49
CA LYS A 267 14.74 -0.21 9.50
C LYS A 267 14.77 -1.62 8.94
N THR A 268 14.00 -1.87 7.89
CA THR A 268 13.82 -3.21 7.33
C THR A 268 15.10 -3.72 6.65
N ALA A 269 15.67 -2.97 5.71
CA ALA A 269 16.84 -3.43 4.96
C ALA A 269 18.04 -3.78 5.87
N PRO A 270 18.48 -2.91 6.81
CA PRO A 270 19.59 -3.23 7.69
C PRO A 270 19.30 -4.40 8.62
N LEU A 271 18.06 -4.55 9.11
CA LEU A 271 17.66 -5.69 9.94
C LEU A 271 17.87 -7.03 9.21
N TYR A 272 17.32 -7.20 8.01
CA TYR A 272 17.41 -8.49 7.31
C TYR A 272 18.79 -8.76 6.73
N ARG A 273 19.57 -7.71 6.43
CA ARG A 273 21.00 -7.89 6.12
C ARG A 273 21.77 -8.45 7.31
N LEU A 274 21.59 -7.85 8.50
CA LEU A 274 22.18 -8.36 9.73
C LEU A 274 21.75 -9.80 10.03
N LEU A 275 20.46 -10.14 9.85
CA LEU A 275 20.00 -11.52 10.07
C LEU A 275 20.62 -12.51 9.07
N LYS A 276 20.78 -12.13 7.80
CA LYS A 276 21.51 -12.92 6.79
C LYS A 276 22.97 -13.15 7.19
N GLU A 277 23.63 -12.12 7.72
CA GLU A 277 25.01 -12.19 8.21
C GLU A 277 25.14 -13.12 9.42
N ILE A 278 24.28 -12.95 10.44
CA ILE A 278 24.24 -13.81 11.64
C ILE A 278 23.95 -15.27 11.26
N HIS A 279 23.06 -15.49 10.29
CA HIS A 279 22.69 -16.83 9.86
C HIS A 279 23.82 -17.55 9.08
N GLY A 280 24.70 -16.82 8.40
CA GLY A 280 25.93 -17.35 7.81
C GLY A 280 25.78 -18.23 6.56
N THR A 281 24.56 -18.56 6.12
CA THR A 281 24.34 -19.39 4.91
C THR A 281 24.38 -18.59 3.60
N GLY A 282 24.47 -17.26 3.69
CA GLY A 282 24.38 -16.35 2.55
C GLY A 282 22.97 -16.21 1.96
N LYS A 283 21.95 -16.84 2.55
CA LYS A 283 20.53 -16.70 2.17
C LYS A 283 19.74 -16.01 3.29
N GLN A 284 18.60 -15.42 2.93
CA GLN A 284 17.70 -14.80 3.91
C GLN A 284 17.06 -15.88 4.80
N PRO A 285 17.25 -15.83 6.14
CA PRO A 285 16.68 -16.83 7.03
C PRO A 285 15.16 -16.71 7.10
N HIS A 286 14.50 -17.83 7.39
CA HIS A 286 13.12 -17.80 7.85
C HIS A 286 13.04 -17.46 9.33
N VAL A 287 12.33 -16.38 9.66
CA VAL A 287 12.39 -15.75 11.00
C VAL A 287 11.02 -15.74 11.65
N LEU A 288 10.96 -16.11 12.92
CA LEU A 288 9.82 -15.82 13.78
C LEU A 288 10.14 -14.60 14.64
N ALA A 289 9.37 -13.53 14.47
CA ALA A 289 9.54 -12.27 15.16
C ALA A 289 8.42 -12.04 16.17
N PHE A 290 8.77 -11.98 17.46
CA PHE A 290 7.88 -11.48 18.50
C PHE A 290 7.85 -9.95 18.46
N GLU A 291 6.67 -9.36 18.26
CA GLU A 291 6.47 -7.91 18.10
C GLU A 291 5.51 -7.34 19.14
N GLY A 292 5.84 -6.16 19.69
CA GLY A 292 4.99 -5.39 20.59
C GLY A 292 3.95 -4.53 19.87
N VAL A 293 3.06 -5.16 19.09
CA VAL A 293 1.94 -4.49 18.39
C VAL A 293 0.63 -4.76 19.11
N ARG A 294 -0.19 -3.72 19.33
CA ARG A 294 -1.49 -3.81 20.01
C ARG A 294 -2.63 -3.31 19.12
N LEU A 295 -3.83 -3.85 19.31
CA LEU A 295 -5.03 -3.47 18.55
C LEU A 295 -5.42 -2.01 18.80
N GLU A 296 -5.27 -1.52 20.03
CA GLU A 296 -5.65 -0.17 20.46
C GLU A 296 -4.85 0.94 19.75
N GLU A 297 -3.67 0.61 19.20
CA GLU A 297 -2.77 1.62 18.65
C GLU A 297 -3.29 2.30 17.38
N SER A 298 -4.13 1.62 16.58
CA SER A 298 -4.81 2.21 15.41
C SER A 298 -5.84 1.27 14.80
N ASN A 299 -6.83 1.83 14.09
CA ASN A 299 -7.82 1.07 13.30
C ASN A 299 -7.19 0.03 12.35
N ARG A 300 -6.03 0.35 11.74
CA ARG A 300 -5.32 -0.60 10.87
C ARG A 300 -4.74 -1.78 11.65
N ARG A 301 -4.16 -1.52 12.83
CA ARG A 301 -3.56 -2.57 13.67
C ARG A 301 -4.62 -3.49 14.28
N ALA A 302 -5.82 -2.98 14.54
CA ALA A 302 -6.96 -3.78 14.98
C ALA A 302 -7.41 -4.83 13.94
N LEU A 303 -7.02 -4.67 12.66
CA LEU A 303 -7.31 -5.64 11.59
C LEU A 303 -6.21 -6.69 11.41
N TYR A 304 -5.13 -6.65 12.20
CA TYR A 304 -4.06 -7.64 12.09
C TYR A 304 -4.44 -8.92 12.80
N ASP A 305 -4.03 -10.06 12.22
CA ASP A 305 -4.08 -11.33 12.94
C ASP A 305 -3.04 -11.33 14.08
N ARG A 306 -3.30 -12.07 15.16
CA ARG A 306 -2.35 -12.22 16.26
C ARG A 306 -1.06 -12.93 15.83
N VAL A 307 -1.15 -13.82 14.84
CA VAL A 307 -0.02 -14.43 14.12
C VAL A 307 -0.16 -14.13 12.63
N GLY A 308 0.79 -13.37 12.07
CA GLY A 308 0.79 -13.04 10.65
C GLY A 308 1.93 -13.70 9.90
N LYS A 309 1.65 -14.39 8.78
CA LYS A 309 2.67 -14.98 7.90
C LYS A 309 2.91 -14.06 6.69
N GLY A 310 4.17 -13.80 6.35
CA GLY A 310 4.51 -13.08 5.12
C GLY A 310 4.11 -11.60 5.11
N VAL A 311 3.80 -11.01 6.27
CA VAL A 311 3.15 -9.68 6.34
C VAL A 311 4.08 -8.54 5.92
N LYS A 312 5.36 -8.61 6.34
CA LYS A 312 6.38 -7.60 5.99
C LYS A 312 7.36 -8.12 4.94
N HIS A 313 7.77 -9.38 5.08
CA HIS A 313 8.59 -10.11 4.13
C HIS A 313 8.11 -11.55 4.06
N ASN A 314 8.30 -12.18 2.90
CA ASN A 314 7.87 -13.56 2.66
C ASN A 314 8.46 -14.58 3.65
N ASN A 315 9.62 -14.28 4.23
CA ASN A 315 10.34 -15.20 5.11
C ASN A 315 10.03 -15.00 6.61
N VAL A 316 9.02 -14.21 6.96
CA VAL A 316 8.80 -13.77 8.35
C VAL A 316 7.43 -14.18 8.85
N VAL A 317 7.41 -14.74 10.05
CA VAL A 317 6.20 -14.97 10.84
C VAL A 317 6.21 -14.00 12.02
N ASN A 318 5.20 -13.14 12.11
CA ASN A 318 5.07 -12.19 13.21
C ASN A 318 4.11 -12.75 14.26
N ALA A 319 4.56 -12.85 15.50
CA ALA A 319 3.75 -13.21 16.67
C ALA A 319 3.56 -11.99 17.57
N ARG A 320 2.33 -11.74 18.04
CA ARG A 320 1.96 -10.55 18.81
C ARG A 320 1.40 -10.95 20.18
N PRO A 321 2.25 -11.17 21.19
CA PRO A 321 1.81 -11.70 22.49
C PRO A 321 0.82 -10.78 23.20
N ILE A 322 1.09 -9.47 23.18
CA ILE A 322 0.33 -8.43 23.87
C ILE A 322 -0.75 -7.78 22.98
N PHE A 323 -1.23 -8.47 21.94
CA PHE A 323 -2.07 -7.86 20.90
C PHE A 323 -3.34 -7.20 21.45
N GLU A 324 -3.94 -7.80 22.48
CA GLU A 324 -5.17 -7.33 23.10
C GLU A 324 -4.95 -6.41 24.30
N TRP A 325 -3.68 -6.20 24.69
CA TRP A 325 -3.38 -5.37 25.85
C TRP A 325 -3.61 -3.89 25.54
N ASN A 326 -4.10 -3.16 26.52
CA ASN A 326 -4.27 -1.71 26.47
C ASN A 326 -3.05 -0.97 27.07
N ALA A 327 -3.00 0.36 26.91
CA ALA A 327 -1.87 1.14 27.40
C ALA A 327 -1.69 1.06 28.93
N THR A 328 -2.80 1.00 29.69
CA THR A 328 -2.77 0.92 31.16
C THR A 328 -2.15 -0.38 31.62
N GLU A 329 -2.54 -1.51 31.04
CA GLU A 329 -2.00 -2.85 31.33
C GLU A 329 -0.50 -2.93 31.09
N ILE A 330 -0.01 -2.30 30.00
CA ILE A 330 1.42 -2.21 29.71
C ILE A 330 2.17 -1.47 30.83
N TYR A 331 1.68 -0.32 31.30
CA TYR A 331 2.32 0.39 32.40
C TYR A 331 2.23 -0.35 33.73
N LEU A 332 1.09 -0.98 34.04
CA LEU A 332 0.93 -1.81 35.23
C LEU A 332 1.96 -2.94 35.25
N TYR A 333 2.13 -3.65 34.13
CA TYR A 333 3.14 -4.71 34.02
C TYR A 333 4.56 -4.18 34.25
N LEU A 334 4.92 -3.07 33.60
CA LEU A 334 6.24 -2.44 33.78
C LEU A 334 6.51 -2.09 35.25
N PHE A 335 5.52 -1.58 35.97
CA PHE A 335 5.65 -1.25 37.40
C PHE A 335 5.74 -2.50 38.28
N MET A 336 4.90 -3.50 38.05
CA MET A 336 4.91 -4.75 38.81
C MET A 336 6.24 -5.51 38.66
N ARG A 337 6.84 -5.43 37.47
CA ARG A 337 8.10 -6.11 37.12
C ARG A 337 9.34 -5.23 37.26
N GLN A 338 9.15 -3.96 37.65
CA GLN A 338 10.21 -2.96 37.80
C GLN A 338 11.14 -2.87 36.57
N LEU A 339 10.56 -2.95 35.37
CA LEU A 339 11.31 -2.97 34.13
C LEU A 339 11.81 -1.57 33.73
N PRO A 340 12.96 -1.48 33.03
CA PRO A 340 13.45 -0.21 32.50
C PRO A 340 12.40 0.51 31.64
N LEU A 341 12.14 1.77 31.94
CA LEU A 341 11.22 2.63 31.19
C LEU A 341 12.01 3.71 30.45
N ASN A 342 11.69 3.91 29.17
CA ASN A 342 12.27 5.01 28.40
C ASN A 342 11.80 6.37 28.95
N GLU A 343 12.76 7.23 29.28
CA GLU A 343 12.53 8.56 29.87
C GLU A 343 11.63 9.46 29.01
N GLY A 344 11.55 9.24 27.70
CA GLY A 344 10.62 9.96 26.82
C GLY A 344 9.16 9.83 27.26
N TYR A 345 8.75 8.68 27.83
CA TYR A 345 7.40 8.50 28.36
C TYR A 345 7.14 9.33 29.62
N ARG A 346 8.18 9.59 30.43
CA ARG A 346 8.06 10.42 31.63
C ARG A 346 7.83 11.90 31.29
N LYS A 347 8.25 12.31 30.08
CA LYS A 347 8.05 13.65 29.51
C LYS A 347 6.78 13.80 28.67
N GLY A 348 5.89 12.80 28.68
CA GLY A 348 4.57 12.88 28.03
C GLY A 348 4.49 12.35 26.60
N LEU A 349 5.55 11.72 26.06
CA LEU A 349 5.45 11.02 24.77
C LEU A 349 4.55 9.79 24.92
N SER A 350 3.58 9.62 24.02
CA SER A 350 2.74 8.40 23.98
C SER A 350 3.43 7.24 23.23
N ARG A 351 4.36 7.59 22.34
CA ARG A 351 5.24 6.67 21.60
C ARG A 351 6.62 7.29 21.48
N VAL A 352 7.65 6.48 21.71
CA VAL A 352 9.05 6.84 21.52
C VAL A 352 9.59 6.17 20.25
N GLY A 353 10.62 6.76 19.66
CA GLY A 353 11.22 6.32 18.39
C GLY A 353 11.83 7.52 17.67
N CYS A 354 11.43 7.72 16.42
CA CYS A 354 11.95 8.78 15.55
C CYS A 354 11.67 10.19 16.09
N SER A 355 12.68 11.08 16.06
CA SER A 355 12.59 12.50 16.39
C SER A 355 11.69 13.28 15.44
N ILE A 356 11.59 12.84 14.18
CA ILE A 356 10.69 13.40 13.18
C ILE A 356 10.00 12.27 12.39
N CYS A 357 8.68 12.39 12.20
CA CYS A 357 7.91 11.38 11.47
C CYS A 357 6.71 12.00 10.74
N PRO A 358 6.41 11.65 9.49
CA PRO A 358 5.20 12.16 8.82
C PRO A 358 3.87 11.71 9.47
N TYR A 359 3.95 10.78 10.43
CA TYR A 359 2.84 10.28 11.23
C TYR A 359 2.90 10.70 12.71
N SER A 360 3.85 11.55 13.13
CA SER A 360 3.82 12.12 14.49
C SER A 360 2.65 13.08 14.65
N SER A 361 2.11 13.09 15.87
CA SER A 361 1.16 14.11 16.29
C SER A 361 1.89 15.40 16.61
N ASP A 362 1.20 16.53 16.48
CA ASP A 362 1.75 17.85 16.82
C ASP A 362 2.22 17.91 18.27
N TRP A 363 1.54 17.19 19.17
CA TRP A 363 1.95 17.03 20.57
C TRP A 363 3.32 16.36 20.72
N SER A 364 3.58 15.30 19.96
CA SER A 364 4.88 14.62 20.01
C SER A 364 5.98 15.52 19.45
N GLU A 365 5.68 16.26 18.38
CA GLU A 365 6.60 17.23 17.77
C GLU A 365 6.93 18.39 18.73
N TYR A 366 5.94 18.88 19.47
CA TYR A 366 6.13 19.87 20.53
C TYR A 366 7.09 19.35 21.60
N ILE A 367 6.82 18.17 22.18
CA ILE A 367 7.68 17.59 23.23
C ILE A 367 9.10 17.37 22.71
N VAL A 368 9.25 16.78 21.51
CA VAL A 368 10.57 16.51 20.94
C VAL A 368 11.32 17.80 20.66
N LYS A 369 10.66 18.83 20.11
CA LYS A 369 11.30 20.13 19.87
C LYS A 369 11.74 20.79 21.17
N LYS A 370 10.92 20.72 22.22
CA LYS A 370 11.19 21.37 23.51
C LYS A 370 12.33 20.68 24.27
N GLN A 371 12.40 19.35 24.22
CA GLN A 371 13.30 18.53 25.04
C GLN A 371 14.54 18.01 24.30
N TYR A 372 14.44 17.84 22.98
CA TYR A 372 15.44 17.19 22.13
C TYR A 372 15.65 17.99 20.84
N ALA A 373 15.79 19.32 20.99
CA ALA A 373 15.90 20.24 19.87
C ALA A 373 17.01 19.84 18.88
N ASP A 374 18.17 19.42 19.39
CA ASP A 374 19.32 19.01 18.55
C ASP A 374 18.99 17.80 17.66
N SER A 375 18.14 16.89 18.13
CA SER A 375 17.74 15.69 17.38
C SER A 375 16.74 15.96 16.25
N ILE A 376 16.10 17.13 16.24
CA ILE A 376 15.08 17.50 15.23
C ILE A 376 15.53 18.68 14.35
N ASN A 377 16.40 19.55 14.84
CA ASN A 377 16.79 20.80 14.18
C ASN A 377 17.41 20.57 12.79
N SER A 378 18.30 19.59 12.64
CA SER A 378 18.93 19.26 11.36
C SER A 378 17.90 18.93 10.27
N PHE A 379 16.87 18.17 10.61
CA PHE A 379 15.79 17.82 9.70
C PHE A 379 14.88 19.01 9.36
N ILE A 380 14.56 19.84 10.35
CA ILE A 380 13.77 21.07 10.12
C ILE A 380 14.53 22.01 9.19
N SER A 381 15.83 22.21 9.44
CA SER A 381 16.68 23.05 8.60
C SER A 381 16.77 22.53 7.17
N ASP A 382 16.90 21.21 6.95
CA ASP A 382 16.87 20.63 5.60
C ASP A 382 15.55 20.92 4.87
N ILE A 383 14.40 20.77 5.56
CA ILE A 383 13.09 21.08 4.99
C ILE A 383 13.02 22.57 4.61
N LEU A 384 13.36 23.47 5.53
CA LEU A 384 13.31 24.92 5.31
C LEU A 384 14.23 25.37 4.17
N ASN A 385 15.42 24.80 4.04
CA ASN A 385 16.35 25.15 2.96
C ASN A 385 15.80 24.73 1.59
N LYS A 386 15.16 23.56 1.51
CA LYS A 386 14.62 22.99 0.27
C LYS A 386 13.22 23.47 -0.09
N THR A 387 12.49 24.18 0.79
CA THR A 387 11.17 24.75 0.42
C THR A 387 11.27 25.82 -0.68
N SER A 388 12.45 26.45 -0.84
CA SER A 388 12.74 27.37 -1.94
C SER A 388 12.52 26.71 -3.32
N LEU A 389 12.90 25.44 -3.46
CA LEU A 389 12.68 24.61 -4.67
C LEU A 389 11.19 24.34 -4.95
N LEU A 390 10.32 24.60 -3.97
CA LEU A 390 8.87 24.49 -4.09
C LEU A 390 8.21 25.85 -4.41
N GLY A 391 8.99 26.91 -4.62
CA GLY A 391 8.49 28.27 -4.86
C GLY A 391 8.18 29.06 -3.58
N LEU A 392 8.57 28.56 -2.40
CA LEU A 392 8.38 29.25 -1.13
C LEU A 392 9.65 30.02 -0.74
N SER A 393 9.68 31.31 -1.03
CA SER A 393 10.83 32.19 -0.77
C SER A 393 10.75 32.96 0.55
N LYS A 394 9.54 33.38 0.97
CA LYS A 394 9.33 34.15 2.20
C LYS A 394 9.47 33.29 3.46
N GLU A 395 10.22 33.76 4.44
CA GLU A 395 10.53 33.00 5.66
C GLU A 395 9.28 32.59 6.45
N SER A 396 8.30 33.49 6.59
CA SER A 396 7.01 33.18 7.22
C SER A 396 6.30 32.00 6.54
N SER A 397 6.27 31.98 5.21
CA SER A 397 5.66 30.89 4.44
C SER A 397 6.40 29.56 4.61
N LYS A 398 7.72 29.57 4.81
CA LYS A 398 8.49 28.35 5.10
C LYS A 398 8.19 27.81 6.50
N MET A 399 8.11 28.70 7.49
CA MET A 399 7.75 28.30 8.86
C MET A 399 6.33 27.73 8.90
N ASP A 400 5.37 28.39 8.24
CA ASP A 400 3.99 27.89 8.12
C ASP A 400 3.93 26.52 7.42
N TYR A 401 4.77 26.30 6.40
CA TYR A 401 4.86 25.01 5.71
C TYR A 401 5.26 23.86 6.65
N VAL A 402 6.20 24.10 7.55
CA VAL A 402 6.60 23.12 8.57
C VAL A 402 5.53 22.98 9.64
N LYS A 403 5.03 24.11 10.15
CA LYS A 403 4.01 24.20 11.22
C LYS A 403 2.72 23.45 10.88
N LEU A 404 2.22 23.64 9.67
CA LEU A 404 1.00 22.99 9.17
C LEU A 404 1.23 21.54 8.72
N GLY A 405 2.48 21.05 8.78
CA GLY A 405 2.83 19.69 8.38
C GLY A 405 2.71 19.44 6.88
N ASN A 406 2.78 20.48 6.03
CA ASN A 406 2.63 20.33 4.58
C ASN A 406 3.71 19.44 3.96
N TRP A 407 4.92 19.43 4.53
CA TRP A 407 6.00 18.52 4.16
C TRP A 407 5.61 17.03 4.29
N LYS A 408 4.70 16.69 5.22
CA LYS A 408 4.20 15.34 5.46
C LYS A 408 3.37 14.79 4.28
N MET A 409 2.97 15.65 3.34
CA MET A 409 2.07 15.33 2.21
C MET A 409 2.74 15.34 0.83
N ARG A 410 4.07 15.47 0.76
CA ARG A 410 4.84 15.39 -0.50
C ARG A 410 4.46 14.17 -1.35
N SER A 411 4.23 14.40 -2.65
CA SER A 411 3.87 13.37 -3.64
C SER A 411 4.92 13.10 -4.73
N GLY A 412 6.06 13.79 -4.74
CA GLY A 412 7.10 13.57 -5.77
C GLY A 412 8.45 14.21 -5.47
N GLY A 413 9.40 14.07 -6.40
CA GLY A 413 10.83 14.35 -6.24
C GLY A 413 11.32 15.78 -6.35
N LYS A 414 10.47 16.82 -6.31
CA LYS A 414 10.92 18.22 -6.56
C LYS A 414 12.04 18.71 -5.63
N THR A 415 12.17 18.09 -4.46
CA THR A 415 13.17 18.43 -3.44
C THR A 415 14.31 17.41 -3.37
N SER A 416 14.34 16.46 -4.30
CA SER A 416 15.29 15.36 -4.37
C SER A 416 16.45 15.71 -5.30
N ASN A 417 17.66 15.35 -4.92
CA ASN A 417 18.86 15.54 -5.71
C ASN A 417 19.18 14.27 -6.50
N THR A 418 18.99 14.32 -7.82
CA THR A 418 19.30 13.20 -8.73
C THR A 418 20.68 13.30 -9.36
N GLU A 419 21.48 14.34 -9.07
CA GLU A 419 22.82 14.54 -9.66
C GLU A 419 22.82 14.41 -11.19
N ASN A 420 21.84 15.04 -11.85
CA ASN A 420 21.60 14.99 -13.31
C ASN A 420 21.16 13.62 -13.86
N SER A 421 21.05 12.58 -13.04
CA SER A 421 20.58 11.28 -13.51
C SER A 421 19.12 11.37 -13.96
N ARG A 422 18.85 10.84 -15.15
CA ARG A 422 17.54 10.90 -15.82
C ARG A 422 17.32 9.68 -16.70
N LEU A 423 16.07 9.22 -16.77
CA LEU A 423 15.64 8.15 -17.66
C LEU A 423 14.52 8.66 -18.56
N ASP A 424 14.74 8.62 -19.87
CA ASP A 424 13.76 8.99 -20.88
C ASP A 424 13.33 7.74 -21.65
N ILE A 425 12.02 7.45 -21.68
CA ILE A 425 11.46 6.38 -22.52
C ILE A 425 11.00 7.04 -23.82
N ILE A 426 11.67 6.71 -24.92
CA ILE A 426 11.50 7.36 -26.23
C ILE A 426 10.39 6.69 -27.04
N SER A 427 10.40 5.36 -27.10
CA SER A 427 9.38 4.56 -27.79
C SER A 427 9.16 3.25 -27.05
N THR A 428 7.96 2.69 -27.22
CA THR A 428 7.62 1.35 -26.70
C THR A 428 7.12 0.41 -27.79
N ILE A 429 6.88 0.93 -29.01
CA ILE A 429 6.35 0.21 -30.17
C ILE A 429 6.99 0.79 -31.44
N PRO A 430 7.39 -0.02 -32.44
CA PRO A 430 7.52 -1.48 -32.35
C PRO A 430 8.68 -1.90 -31.42
N ASP A 431 9.69 -1.03 -31.33
CA ASP A 431 10.86 -1.21 -30.48
C ASP A 431 10.71 -0.43 -29.18
N PHE A 432 11.23 -1.01 -28.10
CA PHE A 432 11.39 -0.31 -26.85
C PHE A 432 12.73 0.43 -26.86
N LYS A 433 12.68 1.77 -26.81
CA LYS A 433 13.86 2.63 -26.79
C LYS A 433 13.87 3.52 -25.56
N ALA A 434 14.99 3.56 -24.86
CA ALA A 434 15.20 4.42 -23.70
C ALA A 434 16.60 5.05 -23.69
N VAL A 435 16.72 6.21 -23.05
CA VAL A 435 17.99 6.92 -22.85
C VAL A 435 18.20 7.12 -21.35
N LEU A 436 19.32 6.60 -20.85
CA LEU A 436 19.77 6.82 -19.48
C LEU A 436 20.83 7.92 -19.53
N THR A 437 20.67 8.97 -18.74
CA THR A 437 21.69 10.01 -18.52
C THR A 437 22.28 9.84 -17.12
N ALA A 438 23.60 9.92 -17.01
CA ALA A 438 24.40 9.70 -15.81
C ALA A 438 23.95 8.48 -14.98
N PRO A 439 23.93 7.25 -15.56
CA PRO A 439 23.53 6.05 -14.81
C PRO A 439 24.46 5.81 -13.62
N LYS A 440 23.89 5.36 -12.49
CA LYS A 440 24.62 5.13 -11.23
C LYS A 440 25.17 3.71 -11.11
N GLU A 441 24.60 2.76 -11.85
CA GLU A 441 25.03 1.35 -11.86
C GLU A 441 25.29 0.84 -13.27
N ASN A 442 25.92 -0.32 -13.35
CA ASN A 442 26.05 -1.05 -14.59
C ASN A 442 24.72 -1.67 -15.04
N LEU A 443 24.27 -1.34 -16.25
CA LEU A 443 23.02 -1.84 -16.84
C LEU A 443 23.03 -3.36 -17.05
N LEU A 444 24.15 -3.93 -17.51
CA LEU A 444 24.26 -5.37 -17.79
C LEU A 444 24.12 -6.20 -16.51
N THR A 445 24.63 -5.70 -15.38
CA THR A 445 24.44 -6.33 -14.07
C THR A 445 22.96 -6.51 -13.75
N TRP A 446 22.14 -5.47 -13.93
CA TRP A 446 20.71 -5.56 -13.69
C TRP A 446 19.95 -6.35 -14.76
N LEU A 447 20.36 -6.29 -16.04
CA LEU A 447 19.77 -7.11 -17.10
C LEU A 447 19.94 -8.61 -16.82
N SER A 448 21.04 -9.03 -16.19
CA SER A 448 21.27 -10.43 -15.80
C SER A 448 20.23 -10.96 -14.81
N VAL A 449 19.52 -10.08 -14.10
CA VAL A 449 18.41 -10.47 -13.22
C VAL A 449 17.22 -10.99 -14.02
N LEU A 450 16.97 -10.43 -15.21
CA LEU A 450 15.84 -10.81 -16.07
C LEU A 450 16.02 -12.21 -16.68
N GLY A 451 17.27 -12.62 -16.92
CA GLY A 451 17.57 -13.85 -17.61
C GLY A 451 19.04 -14.00 -17.99
N LYS A 452 19.35 -15.07 -18.71
CA LYS A 452 20.71 -15.30 -19.22
C LYS A 452 21.01 -14.30 -20.33
N LEU A 453 22.22 -13.75 -20.29
CA LEU A 453 22.71 -12.80 -21.29
C LEU A 453 23.80 -13.46 -22.15
N LYS A 454 23.76 -13.20 -23.45
CA LYS A 454 24.91 -13.33 -24.34
C LYS A 454 25.20 -11.95 -24.90
N ILE A 455 26.46 -11.52 -24.86
CA ILE A 455 26.86 -10.18 -25.27
C ILE A 455 28.07 -10.26 -26.20
N GLY A 456 28.03 -9.48 -27.26
CA GLY A 456 29.16 -9.11 -28.10
C GLY A 456 29.41 -7.60 -27.97
N ARG A 457 30.66 -7.18 -28.14
CA ARG A 457 31.03 -5.76 -28.12
C ARG A 457 31.71 -5.41 -29.43
N GLU A 458 31.16 -4.43 -30.13
CA GLU A 458 31.74 -3.84 -31.33
C GLU A 458 31.86 -2.33 -31.08
N ASN A 459 33.10 -1.84 -30.91
CA ASN A 459 33.38 -0.45 -30.52
C ASN A 459 32.63 -0.02 -29.23
N ASN A 460 31.84 1.06 -29.31
CA ASN A 460 31.00 1.59 -28.22
C ASN A 460 29.57 1.03 -28.22
N ILE A 461 29.31 -0.02 -29.00
CA ILE A 461 28.00 -0.65 -29.12
C ILE A 461 28.10 -2.07 -28.54
N ILE A 462 27.22 -2.36 -27.61
CA ILE A 462 27.02 -3.69 -27.05
C ILE A 462 25.80 -4.27 -27.75
N ILE A 463 25.97 -5.41 -28.41
CA ILE A 463 24.91 -6.17 -29.05
C ILE A 463 24.68 -7.40 -28.20
N GLY A 464 23.44 -7.66 -27.79
CA GLY A 464 23.15 -8.74 -26.87
C GLY A 464 21.84 -9.47 -27.11
N GLU A 465 21.81 -10.69 -26.59
CA GLU A 465 20.62 -11.54 -26.49
C GLU A 465 20.25 -11.71 -25.02
N LEU A 466 19.00 -11.40 -24.68
CA LEU A 466 18.41 -11.68 -23.36
C LEU A 466 17.45 -12.86 -23.48
N GLN A 467 17.76 -13.96 -22.78
CA GLN A 467 16.83 -15.06 -22.60
C GLN A 467 15.87 -14.73 -21.45
N TYR A 468 14.72 -14.14 -21.76
CA TYR A 468 13.68 -13.87 -20.78
C TYR A 468 12.61 -14.97 -20.82
N LYS A 469 12.48 -15.70 -19.71
CA LYS A 469 11.68 -16.93 -19.62
C LYS A 469 12.13 -17.95 -20.69
N LYS A 470 11.27 -18.27 -21.66
CA LYS A 470 11.54 -19.24 -22.74
C LYS A 470 11.96 -18.57 -24.05
N ASN A 471 11.83 -17.24 -24.15
CA ASN A 471 12.03 -16.50 -25.38
C ASN A 471 13.37 -15.76 -25.34
N ILE A 472 13.94 -15.50 -26.52
CA ILE A 472 15.17 -14.74 -26.69
C ILE A 472 14.79 -13.41 -27.33
N TYR A 473 15.33 -12.32 -26.79
CA TYR A 473 15.10 -10.97 -27.27
C TYR A 473 16.43 -10.29 -27.57
N HIS A 474 16.51 -9.60 -28.70
CA HIS A 474 17.69 -8.87 -29.11
C HIS A 474 17.67 -7.45 -28.57
N PHE A 475 18.83 -6.97 -28.14
CA PHE A 475 19.00 -5.61 -27.67
C PHE A 475 20.34 -5.03 -28.08
N THR A 476 20.38 -3.70 -28.16
CA THR A 476 21.61 -2.93 -28.33
C THR A 476 21.73 -1.88 -27.23
N ILE A 477 22.96 -1.64 -26.78
CA ILE A 477 23.31 -0.55 -25.85
C ILE A 477 24.44 0.24 -26.48
N GLN A 478 24.20 1.52 -26.73
CA GLN A 478 25.21 2.47 -27.21
C GLN A 478 25.63 3.37 -26.06
N GLU A 479 26.93 3.36 -25.74
CA GLU A 479 27.53 4.15 -24.66
C GLU A 479 28.17 5.41 -25.25
N GLU A 480 27.63 6.59 -24.93
CA GLU A 480 28.12 7.90 -25.37
C GLU A 480 28.30 8.84 -24.17
N ASN A 481 29.55 9.10 -23.77
CA ASN A 481 29.86 9.94 -22.60
C ASN A 481 29.12 9.46 -21.33
N ASP A 482 28.18 10.26 -20.82
CA ASP A 482 27.33 9.97 -19.66
C ASP A 482 25.96 9.38 -20.05
N LYS A 483 25.73 9.07 -21.33
CA LYS A 483 24.46 8.57 -21.86
C LYS A 483 24.54 7.14 -22.35
N HIS A 484 23.57 6.33 -21.97
CA HIS A 484 23.39 4.98 -22.49
C HIS A 484 22.05 4.93 -23.25
N ILE A 485 22.11 4.66 -24.55
CA ILE A 485 20.93 4.48 -25.40
C ILE A 485 20.66 2.98 -25.49
N VAL A 486 19.48 2.57 -25.07
CA VAL A 486 19.06 1.15 -25.01
C VAL A 486 17.92 0.93 -25.98
N VAL A 487 18.04 -0.09 -26.83
CA VAL A 487 16.99 -0.51 -27.77
C VAL A 487 16.75 -2.00 -27.62
N PHE A 488 15.50 -2.40 -27.39
CA PHE A 488 15.06 -3.79 -27.51
C PHE A 488 14.14 -3.90 -28.73
N GLU A 489 14.49 -4.82 -29.63
CA GLU A 489 13.85 -4.95 -30.93
C GLU A 489 12.54 -5.74 -30.85
N ASN A 490 11.48 -5.24 -31.49
CA ASN A 490 10.19 -5.92 -31.67
C ASN A 490 9.53 -6.44 -30.38
N ILE A 491 9.68 -5.74 -29.26
CA ILE A 491 9.05 -6.10 -27.98
C ILE A 491 7.76 -5.32 -27.67
N GLY A 492 7.19 -4.63 -28.66
CA GLY A 492 5.99 -3.80 -28.51
C GLY A 492 4.81 -4.51 -27.86
N ASP A 493 4.63 -5.79 -28.14
CA ASP A 493 3.56 -6.61 -27.55
C ASP A 493 3.92 -7.24 -26.19
N GLU A 494 5.19 -7.23 -25.80
CA GLU A 494 5.70 -7.90 -24.59
C GLU A 494 5.62 -6.99 -23.35
N ILE A 495 4.40 -6.66 -22.93
CA ILE A 495 4.12 -5.68 -21.86
C ILE A 495 4.84 -6.03 -20.55
N LEU A 496 4.84 -7.31 -20.16
CA LEU A 496 5.51 -7.74 -18.93
C LEU A 496 7.02 -7.59 -19.01
N LEU A 497 7.63 -7.89 -20.17
CA LEU A 497 9.06 -7.69 -20.38
C LEU A 497 9.39 -6.20 -20.32
N GLN A 498 8.62 -5.35 -21.02
CA GLN A 498 8.81 -3.90 -20.97
C GLN A 498 8.71 -3.36 -19.55
N GLY A 499 7.75 -3.83 -18.75
CA GLY A 499 7.63 -3.48 -17.33
C GLY A 499 8.89 -3.80 -16.53
N HIS A 500 9.42 -5.02 -16.68
CA HIS A 500 10.67 -5.40 -16.00
C HIS A 500 11.91 -4.67 -16.54
N ILE A 501 11.99 -4.40 -17.85
CA ILE A 501 13.06 -3.57 -18.44
C ILE A 501 13.01 -2.18 -17.80
N LYS A 502 11.85 -1.51 -17.77
CA LYS A 502 11.71 -0.21 -17.10
C LYS A 502 12.21 -0.25 -15.65
N ARG A 503 11.87 -1.29 -14.89
CA ARG A 503 12.36 -1.50 -13.51
C ARG A 503 13.89 -1.66 -13.44
N VAL A 504 14.49 -2.39 -14.37
CA VAL A 504 15.95 -2.50 -14.51
C VAL A 504 16.57 -1.14 -14.82
N LEU A 505 16.01 -0.38 -15.76
CA LEU A 505 16.51 0.95 -16.10
C LEU A 505 16.38 1.92 -14.93
N TYR A 506 15.24 1.94 -14.22
CA TYR A 506 15.05 2.75 -13.02
C TYR A 506 16.10 2.47 -11.94
N LYS A 507 16.44 1.21 -11.72
CA LYS A 507 17.49 0.84 -10.76
C LYS A 507 18.87 1.26 -11.25
N THR A 508 19.15 1.08 -12.53
CA THR A 508 20.43 1.44 -13.14
C THR A 508 20.67 2.95 -13.08
N THR A 509 19.65 3.74 -13.39
CA THR A 509 19.72 5.21 -13.40
C THR A 509 19.74 5.82 -12.02
N TYR A 510 18.95 5.29 -11.07
CA TYR A 510 18.65 5.97 -9.81
C TYR A 510 19.12 5.21 -8.57
N CYS A 511 20.03 4.24 -8.67
CA CYS A 511 20.50 3.53 -7.48
C CYS A 511 21.16 4.52 -6.49
N VAL A 512 20.80 4.38 -5.21
CA VAL A 512 21.43 5.08 -4.07
C VAL A 512 21.82 4.07 -2.99
N HIS A 513 21.99 2.82 -3.41
CA HIS A 513 22.33 1.69 -2.56
C HIS A 513 21.41 1.47 -1.34
N CYS A 514 20.11 1.76 -1.43
CA CYS A 514 19.19 1.64 -0.28
C CYS A 514 18.86 0.21 0.21
N GLU A 515 19.50 -0.81 -0.38
CA GLU A 515 19.49 -2.24 0.00
C GLU A 515 18.13 -2.95 0.01
N THR A 516 17.02 -2.24 -0.19
CA THR A 516 15.68 -2.82 -0.05
C THR A 516 15.45 -3.95 -1.05
N CYS A 517 16.04 -3.88 -2.25
CA CYS A 517 15.93 -4.98 -3.21
C CYS A 517 16.83 -6.18 -2.87
N GLU A 518 17.90 -5.98 -2.10
CA GLU A 518 18.81 -7.04 -1.67
C GLU A 518 18.09 -8.03 -0.74
N VAL A 519 17.34 -7.49 0.22
CA VAL A 519 16.62 -8.30 1.22
C VAL A 519 15.44 -9.08 0.62
N GLU A 520 14.96 -8.68 -0.56
CA GLU A 520 13.93 -9.41 -1.30
C GLU A 520 14.49 -10.60 -2.11
N CYS A 521 15.83 -10.74 -2.19
CA CYS A 521 16.47 -11.84 -2.91
C CYS A 521 16.50 -13.11 -2.05
N PRO A 522 15.70 -14.15 -2.37
CA PRO A 522 15.59 -15.34 -1.51
C PRO A 522 16.86 -16.21 -1.53
N THR A 523 17.62 -16.17 -2.63
CA THR A 523 18.86 -16.97 -2.77
C THR A 523 20.11 -16.23 -2.33
N GLY A 524 19.98 -14.95 -1.95
CA GLY A 524 21.12 -14.09 -1.63
C GLY A 524 22.07 -13.82 -2.79
N ALA A 525 21.59 -13.97 -4.03
CA ALA A 525 22.37 -13.74 -5.25
C ALA A 525 22.70 -12.26 -5.49
N LEU A 526 21.90 -11.34 -4.94
CA LEU A 526 22.09 -9.90 -5.10
C LEU A 526 22.87 -9.34 -3.90
N SER A 527 23.87 -8.52 -4.17
CA SER A 527 24.53 -7.62 -3.21
C SER A 527 24.44 -6.20 -3.74
N VAL A 528 24.08 -5.23 -2.90
CA VAL A 528 23.89 -3.84 -3.32
C VAL A 528 25.05 -2.93 -2.92
N VAL A 529 25.76 -3.23 -1.82
CA VAL A 529 26.85 -2.40 -1.30
C VAL A 529 28.19 -3.14 -1.44
N PRO A 530 29.30 -2.46 -1.78
CA PRO A 530 29.43 -1.04 -2.14
C PRO A 530 29.03 -0.69 -3.58
N LEU A 531 28.91 -1.70 -4.44
CA LEU A 531 28.42 -1.62 -5.82
C LEU A 531 27.47 -2.80 -6.06
N VAL A 532 26.50 -2.62 -6.95
CA VAL A 532 25.56 -3.71 -7.25
C VAL A 532 26.28 -4.85 -7.96
N SER A 533 26.09 -6.06 -7.46
CA SER A 533 26.58 -7.30 -8.06
C SER A 533 25.55 -8.42 -7.97
N VAL A 534 25.51 -9.28 -8.99
CA VAL A 534 24.60 -10.42 -9.08
C VAL A 534 25.41 -11.69 -9.32
N ASP A 535 25.34 -12.62 -8.37
CA ASP A 535 25.85 -13.98 -8.54
C ASP A 535 24.89 -14.77 -9.43
N THR A 536 25.24 -14.88 -10.71
CA THR A 536 24.44 -15.56 -11.74
C THR A 536 24.29 -17.06 -11.50
N LYS A 537 25.15 -17.68 -10.67
CA LYS A 537 25.01 -19.10 -10.28
C LYS A 537 23.94 -19.29 -9.21
N LYS A 538 23.70 -18.28 -8.37
CA LYS A 538 22.66 -18.29 -7.32
C LYS A 538 21.35 -17.65 -7.78
N CYS A 539 21.39 -16.78 -8.78
CA CYS A 539 20.21 -16.10 -9.28
C CYS A 539 19.30 -17.08 -10.02
N ILE A 540 18.05 -17.19 -9.56
CA ILE A 540 17.02 -18.04 -10.18
C ILE A 540 16.04 -17.23 -11.05
N HIS A 541 16.37 -15.98 -11.37
CA HIS A 541 15.55 -15.05 -12.15
C HIS A 541 14.09 -14.93 -11.64
N CYS A 542 13.91 -14.96 -10.31
CA CYS A 542 12.58 -14.90 -9.68
C CYS A 542 11.93 -13.51 -9.69
N LEU A 543 12.68 -12.47 -10.09
CA LEU A 543 12.25 -11.07 -10.23
C LEU A 543 11.72 -10.40 -8.95
N LYS A 544 11.76 -11.04 -7.77
CA LYS A 544 11.30 -10.44 -6.49
C LYS A 544 11.99 -9.12 -6.17
N CYS A 545 13.29 -8.99 -6.51
CA CYS A 545 14.04 -7.75 -6.35
C CYS A 545 13.65 -6.63 -7.33
N LEU A 546 12.77 -6.90 -8.31
CA LEU A 546 12.14 -5.94 -9.22
C LEU A 546 10.66 -5.71 -8.88
N ASP A 547 9.91 -6.75 -8.48
CA ASP A 547 8.45 -6.69 -8.33
C ASP A 547 7.97 -6.25 -6.92
N PHE A 548 8.88 -5.99 -5.97
CA PHE A 548 8.49 -5.61 -4.59
C PHE A 548 7.85 -4.20 -4.45
N ARG A 549 7.89 -3.38 -5.50
CA ARG A 549 7.34 -2.02 -5.57
C ARG A 549 6.94 -1.67 -7.01
N GLY A 550 6.02 -0.71 -7.18
CA GLY A 550 5.49 -0.29 -8.51
C GLY A 550 6.55 -0.11 -9.60
N ARG A 551 7.53 0.79 -9.42
CA ARG A 551 8.67 0.96 -10.35
C ARG A 551 9.90 0.11 -10.01
N GLY A 552 9.77 -0.86 -9.12
CA GLY A 552 10.85 -1.75 -8.69
C GLY A 552 12.03 -1.10 -7.97
N CYS A 553 12.00 0.21 -7.74
CA CYS A 553 13.06 0.94 -7.02
C CYS A 553 12.44 1.96 -6.06
N VAL A 554 12.93 1.98 -4.82
CA VAL A 554 12.46 2.91 -3.78
C VAL A 554 12.77 4.35 -4.16
N MET A 555 13.99 4.62 -4.66
CA MET A 555 14.40 5.93 -5.15
C MET A 555 13.52 6.36 -6.33
N ALA A 556 13.38 5.53 -7.37
CA ALA A 556 12.59 5.88 -8.56
C ALA A 556 11.11 6.14 -8.27
N ASN A 557 10.53 5.44 -7.29
CA ASN A 557 9.19 5.73 -6.78
C ASN A 557 9.13 7.08 -6.04
N SER A 558 10.13 7.38 -5.21
CA SER A 558 10.16 8.59 -4.38
C SER A 558 10.37 9.85 -5.21
N ILE A 559 11.29 9.82 -6.18
CA ILE A 559 11.64 11.00 -6.98
C ILE A 559 10.70 11.25 -8.15
N ASN A 560 9.73 10.38 -8.37
CA ASN A 560 8.84 10.53 -9.48
C ASN A 560 8.11 11.88 -9.40
N ILE A 561 8.21 12.65 -10.47
CA ILE A 561 7.42 13.85 -10.70
C ILE A 561 6.53 13.46 -11.87
N SER A 562 5.22 13.60 -11.73
CA SER A 562 4.31 13.47 -12.87
C SER A 562 4.78 14.48 -13.92
N GLU A 563 5.52 14.03 -14.93
CA GLU A 563 5.88 14.88 -16.05
C GLU A 563 4.55 15.22 -16.73
N GLY A 564 4.16 16.48 -16.58
CA GLY A 564 2.99 17.00 -17.24
C GLY A 564 3.21 16.93 -18.74
N ASN A 565 2.82 15.82 -19.36
CA ASN A 565 2.30 15.90 -20.71
C ASN A 565 1.17 16.91 -20.63
N HIS A 566 1.37 18.07 -21.26
CA HIS A 566 0.49 19.23 -21.33
C HIS A 566 -0.84 18.96 -22.05
N LYS A 567 -1.48 17.81 -21.81
CA LYS A 567 -2.84 17.51 -22.23
C LYS A 567 -3.66 17.16 -20.99
N ASN A 568 -4.55 18.08 -20.65
CA ASN A 568 -5.59 18.02 -19.61
C ASN A 568 -5.14 18.36 -18.19
N ILE A 569 -4.80 19.64 -18.00
CA ILE A 569 -4.97 20.31 -16.71
C ILE A 569 -6.47 20.46 -16.46
N ASN A 570 -7.05 19.51 -15.74
CA ASN A 570 -8.22 19.75 -14.89
C ASN A 570 -8.08 18.87 -13.65
N ASN A 571 -7.60 19.48 -12.57
CA ASN A 571 -7.71 19.06 -11.17
C ASN A 571 -7.75 17.54 -10.92
N MET A 572 -6.59 16.88 -10.96
CA MET A 572 -6.40 15.54 -10.39
C MET A 572 -6.63 15.56 -8.87
N LYS A 573 -7.89 15.44 -8.44
CA LYS A 573 -8.20 14.88 -7.13
C LYS A 573 -8.00 13.38 -7.23
N THR A 574 -6.84 12.91 -6.78
CA THR A 574 -6.44 11.49 -6.75
C THR A 574 -7.38 10.61 -5.91
N SER A 575 -8.26 11.18 -5.08
CA SER A 575 -9.29 10.44 -4.36
C SER A 575 -10.46 10.02 -5.29
N GLY A 576 -10.34 8.92 -6.02
CA GLY A 576 -11.46 8.50 -6.88
C GLY A 576 -11.44 7.12 -7.54
N ILE A 577 -10.29 6.46 -7.72
CA ILE A 577 -10.27 5.21 -8.51
C ILE A 577 -10.68 3.96 -7.72
N ASP A 578 -10.34 3.87 -6.42
CA ASP A 578 -10.66 2.71 -5.57
C ASP A 578 -12.06 2.78 -4.91
N LYS A 579 -12.92 3.70 -5.37
CA LYS A 579 -14.24 3.94 -4.75
C LYS A 579 -15.25 2.80 -4.97
N TYR A 580 -14.90 1.81 -5.78
CA TYR A 580 -15.70 0.61 -6.02
C TYR A 580 -15.25 -0.58 -5.19
N SER A 581 -14.10 -0.48 -4.50
CA SER A 581 -13.36 -1.63 -3.98
C SER A 581 -13.21 -2.68 -5.11
N THR A 582 -13.70 -3.90 -4.93
CA THR A 582 -13.72 -4.94 -5.98
C THR A 582 -15.09 -5.13 -6.62
N PHE A 583 -16.10 -4.32 -6.32
CA PHE A 583 -17.47 -4.54 -6.78
C PHE A 583 -17.72 -3.87 -8.14
N GLY A 584 -17.97 -4.68 -9.18
CA GLY A 584 -18.44 -4.19 -10.48
C GLY A 584 -19.93 -3.87 -10.48
N MET A 585 -20.37 -3.01 -11.42
CA MET A 585 -21.79 -2.75 -11.67
C MET A 585 -22.46 -4.03 -12.18
N ARG A 586 -23.53 -4.46 -11.51
CA ARG A 586 -24.20 -5.73 -11.81
C ARG A 586 -25.51 -5.49 -12.54
N GLU A 587 -25.88 -6.44 -13.38
CA GLU A 587 -27.14 -6.36 -14.14
C GLU A 587 -28.36 -6.27 -13.24
N ASN A 588 -28.44 -7.14 -12.22
CA ASN A 588 -29.56 -7.10 -11.29
C ASN A 588 -29.67 -5.77 -10.55
N TRP A 589 -28.56 -5.09 -10.24
CA TRP A 589 -28.63 -3.75 -9.64
C TRP A 589 -29.31 -2.76 -10.58
N VAL A 590 -28.90 -2.75 -11.85
CA VAL A 590 -29.44 -1.84 -12.87
C VAL A 590 -30.90 -2.16 -13.17
N THR A 591 -31.22 -3.43 -13.38
CA THR A 591 -32.59 -3.90 -13.64
C THR A 591 -33.52 -3.57 -12.49
N ASP A 592 -33.14 -3.90 -11.25
CA ASP A 592 -33.98 -3.64 -10.08
C ASP A 592 -34.17 -2.13 -9.87
N PHE A 593 -33.11 -1.33 -10.04
CA PHE A 593 -33.17 0.12 -9.86
C PHE A 593 -33.97 0.85 -10.95
N LEU A 594 -33.82 0.47 -12.22
CA LEU A 594 -34.58 1.09 -13.30
C LEU A 594 -36.06 0.67 -13.25
N ASN A 595 -36.37 -0.56 -12.82
CA ASN A 595 -37.76 -0.98 -12.61
C ASN A 595 -38.38 -0.29 -11.37
N ASN A 596 -37.61 -0.11 -10.29
CA ASN A 596 -38.09 0.51 -9.06
C ASN A 596 -37.02 1.45 -8.45
N SER A 597 -36.99 2.68 -8.94
CA SER A 597 -36.03 3.70 -8.51
C SER A 597 -36.36 4.31 -7.14
N ASP A 598 -37.62 4.28 -6.75
CA ASP A 598 -38.13 5.04 -5.62
C ASP A 598 -37.81 4.28 -4.32
N ASN A 599 -37.16 4.96 -3.38
CA ASN A 599 -36.72 4.40 -2.11
C ASN A 599 -35.80 3.16 -2.25
N TYR A 600 -35.19 2.93 -3.43
CA TYR A 600 -34.33 1.78 -3.70
C TYR A 600 -33.20 1.64 -2.65
N PHE A 601 -32.60 2.77 -2.27
CA PHE A 601 -31.52 2.82 -1.27
C PHE A 601 -32.00 3.00 0.18
N GLU A 602 -33.30 2.94 0.44
CA GLU A 602 -33.92 3.08 1.77
C GLU A 602 -34.36 1.73 2.37
N GLY A 603 -34.00 0.61 1.74
CA GLY A 603 -34.31 -0.74 2.19
C GLY A 603 -34.88 -1.65 1.10
N ASN A 604 -35.28 -1.09 -0.04
CA ASN A 604 -35.88 -1.82 -1.16
C ASN A 604 -34.85 -2.43 -2.13
N ASN A 605 -33.67 -2.83 -1.64
CA ASN A 605 -32.66 -3.52 -2.45
C ASN A 605 -32.12 -4.76 -1.73
N ASN A 606 -31.72 -5.76 -2.52
CA ASN A 606 -31.17 -7.03 -2.02
C ASN A 606 -29.63 -6.99 -1.92
N MET A 607 -29.01 -5.83 -1.70
CA MET A 607 -27.55 -5.69 -1.67
C MET A 607 -26.99 -5.77 -0.24
N GLY A 608 -25.82 -6.40 -0.11
CA GLY A 608 -25.07 -6.32 1.14
C GLY A 608 -24.59 -4.89 1.41
N THR A 609 -24.53 -4.48 2.68
CA THR A 609 -24.22 -3.09 3.09
C THR A 609 -22.93 -2.54 2.47
N LYS A 610 -21.92 -3.40 2.25
CA LYS A 610 -20.63 -3.03 1.62
C LYS A 610 -20.71 -2.76 0.11
N MET A 611 -21.76 -3.21 -0.56
CA MET A 611 -21.96 -3.04 -2.02
C MET A 611 -22.62 -1.70 -2.35
N ILE A 612 -23.42 -1.14 -1.42
CA ILE A 612 -24.19 0.10 -1.64
C ILE A 612 -23.29 1.27 -2.08
N PRO A 613 -22.14 1.55 -1.44
CA PRO A 613 -21.28 2.65 -1.87
C PRO A 613 -20.75 2.47 -3.31
N ALA A 614 -20.37 1.25 -3.69
CA ALA A 614 -19.89 0.95 -5.03
C ALA A 614 -21.00 1.10 -6.09
N CYS A 615 -22.21 0.61 -5.78
CA CYS A 615 -23.39 0.78 -6.64
C CYS A 615 -23.71 2.25 -6.89
N LEU A 616 -23.75 3.07 -5.83
CA LEU A 616 -23.98 4.51 -5.94
C LEU A 616 -22.93 5.20 -6.83
N ASN A 617 -21.66 4.81 -6.69
CA ASN A 617 -20.59 5.37 -7.50
C ASN A 617 -20.74 5.02 -8.99
N TRP A 618 -21.01 3.75 -9.31
CA TRP A 618 -21.27 3.32 -10.69
C TRP A 618 -22.48 4.02 -11.30
N PHE A 619 -23.57 4.16 -10.55
CA PHE A 619 -24.81 4.78 -11.05
C PHE A 619 -24.65 6.28 -11.30
N ARG A 620 -23.87 6.97 -10.46
CA ARG A 620 -23.53 8.39 -10.69
C ARG A 620 -22.68 8.58 -11.93
N GLU A 621 -21.70 7.72 -12.15
CA GLU A 621 -20.81 7.82 -13.31
C GLU A 621 -21.45 7.33 -14.61
N ALA A 622 -22.39 6.38 -14.53
CA ALA A 622 -23.28 6.06 -15.63
C ALA A 622 -24.36 7.14 -15.86
N GLU A 623 -24.39 8.18 -15.01
CA GLU A 623 -25.32 9.31 -15.03
C GLU A 623 -26.80 8.94 -14.84
N ILE A 624 -27.13 7.75 -14.32
CA ILE A 624 -28.51 7.37 -13.99
C ILE A 624 -28.96 7.91 -12.62
N LEU A 625 -28.04 8.44 -11.83
CA LEU A 625 -28.29 8.99 -10.50
C LEU A 625 -27.59 10.34 -10.33
N ASN A 626 -28.20 11.27 -9.60
CA ASN A 626 -27.61 12.60 -9.38
C ASN A 626 -26.30 12.54 -8.59
N ILE A 627 -25.39 13.49 -8.87
CA ILE A 627 -24.06 13.52 -8.24
C ILE A 627 -24.16 13.75 -6.73
N SER A 628 -25.07 14.62 -6.29
CA SER A 628 -25.15 15.12 -4.90
C SER A 628 -26.04 14.29 -3.98
N ASP A 629 -27.02 13.55 -4.51
CA ASP A 629 -28.00 12.81 -3.70
C ASP A 629 -28.15 11.36 -4.17
N LYS A 630 -29.23 10.69 -3.79
CA LYS A 630 -29.56 9.30 -4.17
C LYS A 630 -30.74 9.21 -5.13
N LYS A 631 -31.18 10.35 -5.69
CA LYS A 631 -32.33 10.43 -6.60
C LYS A 631 -31.90 10.14 -8.03
N ILE A 632 -32.80 9.51 -8.77
CA ILE A 632 -32.64 9.28 -10.20
C ILE A 632 -32.43 10.61 -10.94
N SER A 633 -31.50 10.63 -11.89
CA SER A 633 -31.19 11.84 -12.66
C SER A 633 -32.20 12.07 -13.79
N LYS A 634 -32.13 13.24 -14.44
CA LYS A 634 -32.91 13.50 -15.66
C LYS A 634 -32.65 12.44 -16.74
N LEU A 635 -31.39 12.08 -16.97
CA LEU A 635 -31.02 10.99 -17.87
C LEU A 635 -31.57 9.65 -17.38
N GLY A 636 -31.44 9.35 -16.10
CA GLY A 636 -31.94 8.11 -15.51
C GLY A 636 -33.44 7.92 -15.72
N ILE A 637 -34.23 8.99 -15.65
CA ILE A 637 -35.69 8.95 -15.93
C ILE A 637 -35.95 8.59 -17.40
N VAL A 638 -35.23 9.21 -18.35
CA VAL A 638 -35.36 8.90 -19.79
C VAL A 638 -35.03 7.44 -20.06
N LEU A 639 -33.94 6.92 -19.47
CA LEU A 639 -33.52 5.53 -19.64
C LEU A 639 -34.49 4.56 -18.96
N LYS A 640 -34.96 4.87 -17.74
CA LYS A 640 -35.95 4.08 -16.99
C LYS A 640 -37.21 3.81 -17.83
N ASN A 641 -37.77 4.85 -18.45
CA ASN A 641 -39.01 4.75 -19.22
C ASN A 641 -38.89 3.84 -20.46
N ARG A 642 -37.66 3.51 -20.89
CA ARG A 642 -37.38 2.76 -22.12
C ARG A 642 -36.63 1.45 -21.86
N PHE A 643 -36.31 1.15 -20.59
CA PHE A 643 -35.49 0.00 -20.20
C PHE A 643 -36.08 -1.34 -20.59
N ILE A 644 -37.40 -1.50 -20.45
CA ILE A 644 -38.08 -2.74 -20.79
C ILE A 644 -37.99 -3.05 -22.30
N ASN A 645 -38.09 -2.02 -23.14
CA ASN A 645 -38.14 -2.18 -24.59
C ASN A 645 -36.75 -2.20 -25.23
N ASN A 646 -35.78 -1.48 -24.66
CA ASN A 646 -34.45 -1.28 -25.24
C ASN A 646 -33.32 -1.50 -24.23
N PRO A 647 -33.23 -2.68 -23.57
CA PRO A 647 -32.27 -2.90 -22.51
C PRO A 647 -30.82 -2.77 -22.99
N ILE A 648 -30.47 -3.37 -24.14
CA ILE A 648 -29.10 -3.35 -24.67
C ILE A 648 -28.67 -1.91 -25.01
N THR A 649 -29.50 -1.14 -25.72
CA THR A 649 -29.24 0.27 -26.03
C THR A 649 -28.99 1.11 -24.78
N ILE A 650 -29.71 0.84 -23.69
CA ILE A 650 -29.49 1.56 -22.43
C ILE A 650 -28.14 1.19 -21.80
N TRP A 651 -27.74 -0.08 -21.88
CA TRP A 651 -26.38 -0.48 -21.47
C TRP A 651 -25.29 0.15 -22.35
N GLU A 652 -25.52 0.30 -23.66
CA GLU A 652 -24.62 1.03 -24.56
C GLU A 652 -24.45 2.49 -24.10
N ILE A 653 -25.56 3.18 -23.79
CA ILE A 653 -25.55 4.57 -23.30
C ILE A 653 -24.82 4.67 -21.94
N MET A 654 -25.13 3.77 -21.00
CA MET A 654 -24.46 3.74 -19.70
C MET A 654 -22.96 3.48 -19.84
N TRP A 655 -22.56 2.59 -20.75
CA TRP A 655 -21.14 2.34 -21.04
C TRP A 655 -20.44 3.58 -21.60
N ILE A 656 -21.08 4.30 -22.54
CA ILE A 656 -20.57 5.58 -23.06
C ILE A 656 -20.30 6.54 -21.90
N ASN A 657 -21.26 6.73 -21.00
CA ASN A 657 -21.11 7.64 -19.86
C ASN A 657 -19.97 7.23 -18.93
N LEU A 658 -19.85 5.93 -18.66
CA LEU A 658 -18.76 5.40 -17.86
C LEU A 658 -17.39 5.69 -18.50
N THR A 659 -17.26 5.67 -19.83
CA THR A 659 -15.99 6.02 -20.51
C THR A 659 -15.56 7.48 -20.29
N TYR A 660 -16.51 8.39 -20.02
CA TYR A 660 -16.22 9.79 -19.71
C TYR A 660 -16.02 10.05 -18.22
N ASN A 661 -16.79 9.38 -17.37
CA ASN A 661 -16.90 9.73 -15.95
C ASN A 661 -16.10 8.81 -15.02
N SER A 662 -15.81 7.58 -15.44
CA SER A 662 -15.05 6.60 -14.65
C SER A 662 -13.62 6.48 -15.18
N LYS A 663 -12.65 6.94 -14.38
CA LYS A 663 -11.23 6.92 -14.75
C LYS A 663 -10.68 5.52 -15.06
N ILE A 664 -11.20 4.48 -14.40
CA ILE A 664 -10.78 3.10 -14.66
C ILE A 664 -11.34 2.59 -15.99
N VAL A 665 -12.58 2.98 -16.35
CA VAL A 665 -13.19 2.62 -17.63
C VAL A 665 -12.54 3.39 -18.77
N GLU A 666 -12.33 4.70 -18.62
CA GLU A 666 -11.58 5.55 -19.56
C GLU A 666 -10.20 4.98 -19.88
N PHE A 667 -9.44 4.61 -18.84
CA PHE A 667 -8.14 3.94 -19.00
C PHE A 667 -8.30 2.65 -19.80
N TYR A 668 -9.26 1.80 -19.41
CA TYR A 668 -9.46 0.49 -20.03
C TYR A 668 -9.81 0.62 -21.52
N THR A 669 -10.73 1.52 -21.89
CA THR A 669 -11.13 1.72 -23.29
C THR A 669 -10.05 2.35 -24.15
N SER A 670 -9.17 3.14 -23.56
CA SER A 670 -8.09 3.84 -24.27
C SER A 670 -6.83 2.98 -24.45
N ASN A 671 -6.53 2.07 -23.52
CA ASN A 671 -5.24 1.36 -23.47
C ASN A 671 -5.35 -0.13 -23.80
N ILE A 672 -6.53 -0.75 -23.69
CA ILE A 672 -6.72 -2.17 -24.01
C ILE A 672 -7.18 -2.30 -25.45
N LEU A 673 -6.33 -2.90 -26.27
CA LEU A 673 -6.58 -3.11 -27.71
C LEU A 673 -7.66 -4.18 -27.95
N PHE A 674 -8.37 -4.03 -29.06
CA PHE A 674 -9.31 -5.03 -29.56
C PHE A 674 -8.58 -6.27 -30.09
N ASN A 675 -9.25 -7.42 -30.02
CA ASN A 675 -8.79 -8.72 -30.53
C ASN A 675 -7.48 -9.24 -29.90
N ARG A 676 -7.05 -8.68 -28.76
CA ARG A 676 -5.91 -9.17 -27.98
C ARG A 676 -6.37 -9.60 -26.60
N ALA A 677 -5.92 -10.79 -26.18
CA ALA A 677 -6.13 -11.28 -24.82
C ALA A 677 -5.04 -10.71 -23.89
N TYR A 678 -5.47 -10.12 -22.78
CA TYR A 678 -4.58 -9.58 -21.74
C TYR A 678 -4.77 -10.35 -20.45
N SER A 679 -3.67 -10.75 -19.81
CA SER A 679 -3.70 -11.20 -18.43
C SER A 679 -3.98 -10.02 -17.48
N LYS A 680 -4.50 -10.33 -16.28
CA LYS A 680 -4.68 -9.29 -15.24
C LYS A 680 -3.37 -8.57 -14.91
N LYS A 681 -2.23 -9.28 -14.94
CA LYS A 681 -0.90 -8.70 -14.65
C LYS A 681 -0.46 -7.71 -15.73
N GLU A 682 -0.73 -7.98 -17.01
CA GLU A 682 -0.42 -7.05 -18.09
C GLU A 682 -1.20 -5.74 -17.96
N ILE A 683 -2.51 -5.83 -17.67
CA ILE A 683 -3.33 -4.63 -17.48
C ILE A 683 -2.84 -3.82 -16.28
N LEU A 684 -2.47 -4.47 -15.17
CA LEU A 684 -1.87 -3.78 -14.02
C LEU A 684 -0.57 -3.06 -14.39
N GLU A 685 0.28 -3.68 -15.20
CA GLU A 685 1.52 -3.06 -15.67
C GLU A 685 1.27 -1.80 -16.52
N LEU A 686 0.23 -1.82 -17.35
CA LEU A 686 -0.23 -0.64 -18.10
C LEU A 686 -0.83 0.45 -17.19
N MET A 687 -1.43 0.07 -16.05
CA MET A 687 -2.04 1.00 -15.09
C MET A 687 -1.02 1.76 -14.26
N ILE A 688 0.11 1.14 -13.88
CA ILE A 688 1.15 1.74 -13.03
C ILE A 688 1.62 3.13 -13.50
N PRO A 689 1.97 3.34 -14.78
CA PRO A 689 2.40 4.66 -15.24
C PRO A 689 1.26 5.69 -15.31
N VAL A 690 0.01 5.25 -15.48
CA VAL A 690 -1.16 6.16 -15.59
C VAL A 690 -1.64 6.61 -14.21
N PHE A 691 -1.66 5.71 -13.22
CA PHE A 691 -2.20 5.97 -11.88
C PHE A 691 -1.08 6.09 -10.84
N GLU A 692 -0.29 7.16 -10.97
CA GLU A 692 0.85 7.41 -10.09
C GLU A 692 0.43 7.65 -8.63
N GLY A 693 1.27 7.19 -7.69
CA GLY A 693 1.05 7.34 -6.24
C GLY A 693 0.19 6.24 -5.60
N PHE A 694 -0.35 5.31 -6.39
CA PHE A 694 -1.05 4.12 -5.89
C PHE A 694 -0.14 2.89 -5.85
N SER A 695 -0.33 2.04 -4.84
CA SER A 695 0.31 0.73 -4.82
C SER A 695 -0.35 -0.22 -5.82
N GLU A 696 0.38 -1.20 -6.34
CA GLU A 696 -0.19 -2.22 -7.24
C GLU A 696 -1.38 -2.95 -6.59
N ALA A 697 -1.31 -3.23 -5.29
CA ALA A 697 -2.43 -3.81 -4.54
C ALA A 697 -3.67 -2.90 -4.55
N THR A 698 -3.49 -1.58 -4.45
CA THR A 698 -4.57 -0.60 -4.54
C THR A 698 -5.15 -0.52 -5.95
N LEU A 699 -4.34 -0.65 -7.00
CA LEU A 699 -4.79 -0.71 -8.39
C LEU A 699 -5.48 -2.04 -8.74
N GLY A 700 -5.16 -3.11 -8.01
CA GLY A 700 -5.79 -4.42 -8.12
C GLY A 700 -7.29 -4.42 -7.82
N ASN A 701 -7.75 -3.51 -6.95
CA ASN A 701 -9.16 -3.35 -6.58
C ASN A 701 -10.03 -2.85 -7.74
N PRO A 702 -9.79 -1.65 -8.33
CA PRO A 702 -10.61 -1.15 -9.43
C PRO A 702 -10.55 -2.04 -10.68
N LEU A 703 -9.39 -2.67 -10.97
CA LEU A 703 -9.32 -3.68 -12.02
C LEU A 703 -10.18 -4.92 -11.67
N GLY A 704 -10.20 -5.32 -10.40
CA GLY A 704 -11.11 -6.35 -9.90
C GLY A 704 -12.58 -5.96 -10.07
N ALA A 705 -12.93 -4.69 -9.86
CA ALA A 705 -14.27 -4.18 -10.09
C ALA A 705 -14.67 -4.26 -11.57
N LEU A 706 -13.79 -3.90 -12.51
CA LEU A 706 -14.01 -4.12 -13.95
C LEU A 706 -14.21 -5.61 -14.27
N CYS A 707 -13.35 -6.49 -13.77
CA CYS A 707 -13.48 -7.92 -14.00
C CYS A 707 -14.83 -8.46 -13.51
N ASN A 708 -15.30 -7.98 -12.36
CA ASN A 708 -16.60 -8.37 -11.81
C ASN A 708 -17.77 -7.77 -12.60
N MET A 709 -17.64 -6.57 -13.16
CA MET A 709 -18.62 -5.96 -14.07
C MET A 709 -18.75 -6.76 -15.36
N PHE A 710 -17.62 -7.22 -15.91
CA PHE A 710 -17.56 -8.02 -17.12
C PHE A 710 -18.01 -9.47 -16.96
N GLY A 711 -18.09 -9.98 -15.72
CA GLY A 711 -18.58 -11.32 -15.43
C GLY A 711 -17.50 -12.40 -15.56
N ILE A 712 -16.93 -12.83 -14.42
CA ILE A 712 -15.88 -13.87 -14.39
C ILE A 712 -16.44 -15.28 -14.69
N ARG A 713 -17.72 -15.53 -14.39
CA ARG A 713 -18.38 -16.85 -14.55
C ARG A 713 -19.84 -16.77 -14.96
N LYS A 714 -20.33 -15.57 -15.21
CA LYS A 714 -21.70 -15.31 -15.63
C LYS A 714 -21.60 -14.42 -16.85
N GLN A 715 -22.51 -14.64 -17.80
CA GLN A 715 -22.63 -13.70 -18.89
C GLN A 715 -22.97 -12.32 -18.33
N SER A 716 -22.28 -11.30 -18.85
CA SER A 716 -22.53 -9.89 -18.58
C SER A 716 -22.91 -9.20 -19.89
N ILE A 717 -23.86 -8.28 -19.86
CA ILE A 717 -24.21 -7.46 -21.03
C ILE A 717 -22.98 -6.69 -21.51
N ILE A 718 -22.23 -6.03 -20.61
CA ILE A 718 -21.01 -5.30 -21.01
C ILE A 718 -19.91 -6.27 -21.47
N GLY A 719 -19.70 -7.35 -20.73
CA GLY A 719 -18.60 -8.28 -20.98
C GLY A 719 -18.79 -9.13 -22.24
N ASN A 720 -19.98 -9.72 -22.42
CA ASN A 720 -20.27 -10.74 -23.42
C ASN A 720 -21.15 -10.21 -24.57
N THR A 721 -22.19 -9.43 -24.30
CA THR A 721 -23.11 -8.95 -25.35
C THR A 721 -22.48 -7.79 -26.14
N ILE A 722 -22.03 -6.75 -25.44
CA ILE A 722 -21.32 -5.59 -26.00
C ILE A 722 -19.82 -5.92 -26.21
N ARG A 723 -19.37 -7.09 -25.73
CA ARG A 723 -18.02 -7.66 -25.96
C ARG A 723 -16.85 -6.77 -25.49
N GLN A 724 -17.07 -5.93 -24.48
CA GLN A 724 -16.05 -5.02 -23.95
C GLN A 724 -15.18 -5.64 -22.85
N GLY A 725 -15.37 -6.91 -22.51
CA GLY A 725 -14.57 -7.56 -21.48
C GLY A 725 -14.82 -9.05 -21.42
N VAL A 726 -14.62 -9.78 -22.51
CA VAL A 726 -14.81 -11.23 -22.53
C VAL A 726 -13.73 -11.87 -21.66
N ILE A 727 -14.15 -12.49 -20.56
CA ILE A 727 -13.25 -13.14 -19.60
C ILE A 727 -13.13 -14.63 -19.89
N VAL A 728 -11.88 -15.12 -19.92
CA VAL A 728 -11.57 -16.54 -19.77
C VAL A 728 -11.17 -16.78 -18.32
N ALA A 729 -11.88 -17.65 -17.61
CA ALA A 729 -11.62 -17.95 -16.21
C ALA A 729 -10.82 -19.23 -16.02
N ARG A 730 -9.94 -19.24 -15.00
CA ARG A 730 -9.23 -20.42 -14.51
C ARG A 730 -9.60 -20.63 -13.04
N GLY A 731 -10.55 -21.52 -12.78
CA GLY A 731 -11.13 -21.63 -11.44
C GLY A 731 -11.85 -20.34 -11.05
N ASN A 732 -11.60 -19.81 -9.85
CA ASN A 732 -12.19 -18.54 -9.39
C ASN A 732 -11.39 -17.31 -9.86
N ALA A 733 -10.30 -17.51 -10.60
CA ALA A 733 -9.43 -16.44 -11.06
C ALA A 733 -9.72 -16.09 -12.53
N VAL A 734 -9.45 -14.84 -12.89
CA VAL A 734 -9.40 -14.38 -14.28
C VAL A 734 -8.09 -14.84 -14.89
N ASP A 735 -8.15 -15.60 -15.99
CA ASP A 735 -6.98 -15.96 -16.79
C ASP A 735 -6.65 -14.80 -17.74
N THR A 736 -7.59 -14.47 -18.63
CA THR A 736 -7.46 -13.38 -19.60
C THR A 736 -8.74 -12.57 -19.74
N ILE A 737 -8.58 -11.34 -20.23
CA ILE A 737 -9.63 -10.37 -20.55
C ILE A 737 -9.37 -9.89 -21.97
N SER A 738 -10.41 -9.91 -22.81
CA SER A 738 -10.33 -9.48 -24.21
C SER A 738 -11.45 -8.50 -24.55
N ARG A 739 -11.15 -7.52 -25.39
CA ARG A 739 -12.16 -6.68 -26.04
C ARG A 739 -12.33 -7.12 -27.49
N TYR A 740 -13.56 -7.12 -27.99
CA TYR A 740 -13.84 -7.38 -29.41
C TYR A 740 -14.67 -6.25 -30.01
N PRO A 741 -14.53 -5.98 -31.33
CA PRO A 741 -15.43 -5.12 -32.08
C PRO A 741 -16.91 -5.47 -31.84
N TYR A 742 -17.74 -4.45 -31.61
CA TYR A 742 -19.18 -4.58 -31.44
C TYR A 742 -19.91 -3.78 -32.53
N ASN A 743 -20.22 -4.48 -33.64
CA ASN A 743 -20.86 -3.89 -34.83
C ASN A 743 -22.40 -3.88 -34.76
N ASP A 744 -22.97 -4.58 -33.78
CA ASP A 744 -24.42 -4.63 -33.54
C ASP A 744 -24.93 -3.43 -32.72
N ILE A 745 -24.05 -2.44 -32.47
CA ILE A 745 -24.37 -1.20 -31.77
C ILE A 745 -25.59 -0.48 -32.38
N SER A 746 -26.45 0.06 -31.53
CA SER A 746 -27.60 0.84 -31.97
C SER A 746 -27.19 2.17 -32.61
N SER A 747 -27.95 2.62 -33.62
CA SER A 747 -27.75 3.94 -34.25
C SER A 747 -27.90 5.08 -33.24
N ILE A 748 -28.77 4.89 -32.24
CA ILE A 748 -29.01 5.82 -31.14
C ILE A 748 -27.76 5.98 -30.27
N ALA A 749 -27.13 4.87 -29.86
CA ALA A 749 -25.90 4.93 -29.06
C ALA A 749 -24.75 5.56 -29.84
N VAL A 750 -24.66 5.34 -31.15
CA VAL A 750 -23.69 6.01 -32.02
C VAL A 750 -23.95 7.52 -32.06
N ALA A 751 -25.19 7.96 -32.29
CA ALA A 751 -25.54 9.38 -32.28
C ALA A 751 -25.25 10.02 -30.91
N TYR A 752 -25.61 9.34 -29.82
CA TYR A 752 -25.33 9.79 -28.46
C TYR A 752 -23.82 9.93 -28.20
N SER A 753 -23.02 8.94 -28.61
CA SER A 753 -21.55 8.97 -28.51
C SER A 753 -20.94 10.16 -29.26
N LEU A 754 -21.42 10.44 -30.48
CA LEU A 754 -20.95 11.58 -31.29
C LEU A 754 -21.24 12.92 -30.61
N TYR A 755 -22.44 13.08 -30.07
CA TYR A 755 -22.81 14.30 -29.34
C TYR A 755 -22.01 14.45 -28.05
N ARG A 756 -21.80 13.38 -27.29
CA ARG A 756 -20.92 13.39 -26.11
C ARG A 756 -19.49 13.78 -26.46
N TYR A 757 -18.97 13.26 -27.56
CA TYR A 757 -17.66 13.62 -28.08
C TYR A 757 -17.60 15.09 -28.47
N ALA A 758 -18.59 15.58 -29.22
CA ALA A 758 -18.68 16.97 -29.66
C ALA A 758 -18.80 17.96 -28.50
N GLU A 759 -19.64 17.67 -27.51
CA GLU A 759 -19.78 18.46 -26.28
C GLU A 759 -18.46 18.52 -25.51
N SER A 760 -17.77 17.38 -25.36
CA SER A 760 -16.49 17.31 -24.66
C SER A 760 -15.38 18.09 -25.38
N LYS A 761 -15.37 18.09 -26.72
CA LYS A 761 -14.38 18.83 -27.52
C LYS A 761 -14.82 20.26 -27.85
N LYS A 762 -16.06 20.63 -27.51
CA LYS A 762 -16.73 21.88 -27.92
C LYS A 762 -16.67 22.13 -29.42
N ARG A 763 -16.88 21.07 -30.21
CA ARG A 763 -16.82 21.10 -31.68
C ARG A 763 -17.79 20.08 -32.28
N TYR A 764 -18.65 20.55 -33.18
CA TYR A 764 -19.73 19.77 -33.79
C TYR A 764 -19.49 19.37 -35.25
N ALA A 765 -18.42 19.89 -35.88
CA ALA A 765 -17.91 19.41 -37.16
C ALA A 765 -16.75 18.43 -36.91
N LEU A 766 -16.94 17.17 -37.26
CA LEU A 766 -16.03 16.03 -37.02
C LEU A 766 -15.70 15.33 -38.35
N THR A 767 -14.74 14.42 -38.33
CA THR A 767 -14.49 13.50 -39.46
C THR A 767 -14.50 12.05 -39.00
N VAL A 768 -14.80 11.12 -39.91
CA VAL A 768 -14.71 9.68 -39.63
C VAL A 768 -13.26 9.33 -39.27
N SER A 769 -12.29 9.79 -40.07
CA SER A 769 -10.87 9.49 -39.88
C SER A 769 -10.34 9.92 -38.51
N GLU A 770 -10.81 11.03 -37.97
CA GLU A 770 -10.45 11.51 -36.63
C GLU A 770 -10.76 10.47 -35.53
N LEU A 771 -11.88 9.77 -35.64
CA LEU A 771 -12.34 8.80 -34.64
C LEU A 771 -11.56 7.48 -34.68
N TYR A 772 -10.86 7.20 -35.79
CA TYR A 772 -10.03 6.02 -35.98
C TYR A 772 -8.52 6.30 -35.86
N ASP A 773 -8.10 7.56 -35.67
CA ASP A 773 -6.70 7.92 -35.42
C ASP A 773 -6.16 7.19 -34.18
N VAL A 774 -4.95 6.64 -34.27
CA VAL A 774 -4.30 5.87 -33.20
C VAL A 774 -4.08 6.71 -31.93
N ARG A 775 -3.95 8.03 -32.08
CA ARG A 775 -3.75 9.00 -31.00
C ARG A 775 -5.06 9.40 -30.32
N GLN A 776 -6.21 9.04 -30.89
CA GLN A 776 -7.51 9.32 -30.31
C GLN A 776 -7.75 8.43 -29.08
N THR A 777 -8.27 8.99 -27.99
CA THR A 777 -8.54 8.25 -26.74
C THR A 777 -10.03 8.11 -26.43
N GLU A 778 -10.89 8.84 -27.14
CA GLU A 778 -12.34 8.86 -26.96
C GLU A 778 -13.08 8.54 -28.27
N GLY A 779 -14.42 8.48 -28.22
CA GLY A 779 -15.27 8.30 -29.39
C GLY A 779 -15.64 6.84 -29.67
N VAL A 780 -16.52 6.66 -30.66
CA VAL A 780 -17.25 5.40 -30.90
C VAL A 780 -16.33 4.19 -31.11
N TYR A 781 -15.22 4.36 -31.84
CA TYR A 781 -14.24 3.30 -32.05
C TYR A 781 -13.55 2.91 -30.74
N ARG A 782 -13.11 3.88 -29.92
CA ARG A 782 -12.48 3.58 -28.61
C ARG A 782 -13.45 2.96 -27.62
N GLN A 783 -14.73 3.31 -27.69
CA GLN A 783 -15.76 2.79 -26.79
C GLN A 783 -16.19 1.36 -27.14
N PHE A 784 -16.32 1.03 -28.43
CA PHE A 784 -16.95 -0.22 -28.89
C PHE A 784 -16.19 -0.99 -29.97
N GLY A 785 -15.22 -0.37 -30.64
CA GLY A 785 -14.45 -1.00 -31.71
C GLY A 785 -15.27 -1.21 -32.98
N VAL A 786 -16.31 -0.41 -33.20
CA VAL A 786 -17.16 -0.47 -34.40
C VAL A 786 -16.27 -0.36 -35.64
N SER A 787 -16.49 -1.20 -36.65
CA SER A 787 -15.74 -1.09 -37.90
C SER A 787 -16.11 0.19 -38.65
N GLN A 788 -15.16 0.74 -39.40
CA GLN A 788 -15.38 1.96 -40.17
C GLN A 788 -16.57 1.81 -41.15
N GLU A 789 -16.63 0.70 -41.87
CA GLU A 789 -17.75 0.39 -42.78
C GLU A 789 -19.11 0.40 -42.08
N ARG A 790 -19.19 -0.22 -40.89
CA ARG A 790 -20.42 -0.26 -40.10
C ARG A 790 -20.79 1.12 -39.58
N PHE A 791 -19.82 1.88 -39.10
CA PHE A 791 -20.03 3.23 -38.61
C PHE A 791 -20.53 4.16 -39.74
N GLU A 792 -19.92 4.12 -40.92
CA GLU A 792 -20.38 4.86 -42.10
C GLU A 792 -21.80 4.47 -42.53
N SER A 793 -22.14 3.17 -42.48
CA SER A 793 -23.51 2.69 -42.72
C SER A 793 -24.51 3.30 -41.74
N ILE A 794 -24.19 3.34 -40.44
CA ILE A 794 -25.05 3.94 -39.41
C ILE A 794 -25.20 5.45 -39.63
N LEU A 795 -24.12 6.15 -40.01
CA LEU A 795 -24.17 7.58 -40.31
C LEU A 795 -25.10 7.90 -41.48
N ARG A 796 -25.12 7.07 -42.53
CA ARG A 796 -26.06 7.23 -43.66
C ARG A 796 -27.50 7.06 -43.20
N THR A 797 -27.78 6.06 -42.36
CA THR A 797 -29.11 5.87 -41.77
C THR A 797 -29.53 7.07 -40.91
N LEU A 798 -28.63 7.62 -40.08
CA LEU A 798 -28.92 8.79 -39.25
C LEU A 798 -29.15 10.07 -40.06
N LYS A 799 -28.50 10.21 -41.22
CA LYS A 799 -28.73 11.32 -42.16
C LYS A 799 -30.13 11.28 -42.78
N GLU A 800 -30.64 10.09 -43.03
CA GLU A 800 -31.98 9.88 -43.60
C GLU A 800 -33.10 9.96 -42.55
N ASP A 801 -32.75 9.99 -41.25
CA ASP A 801 -33.72 10.11 -40.17
C ASP A 801 -34.51 11.43 -40.25
N LYS A 802 -35.81 11.35 -39.94
CA LYS A 802 -36.73 12.50 -40.04
C LYS A 802 -36.33 13.67 -39.15
N ASN A 803 -35.67 13.40 -38.02
CA ASN A 803 -35.26 14.42 -37.07
C ASN A 803 -33.98 15.16 -37.50
N ARG A 804 -33.26 14.62 -38.51
CA ARG A 804 -32.06 15.22 -39.10
C ARG A 804 -31.07 15.72 -38.05
N VAL A 805 -30.75 14.85 -37.10
CA VAL A 805 -29.84 15.17 -35.98
C VAL A 805 -28.41 15.47 -36.46
N LEU A 806 -28.03 14.95 -37.62
CA LEU A 806 -26.73 15.18 -38.24
C LEU A 806 -26.84 15.23 -39.76
N ASN A 807 -25.80 15.76 -40.39
CA ASN A 807 -25.56 15.64 -41.82
C ASN A 807 -24.17 15.04 -42.04
N VAL A 808 -24.03 14.11 -43.00
CA VAL A 808 -22.74 13.51 -43.36
C VAL A 808 -22.47 13.60 -44.85
N ASP A 809 -21.20 13.83 -45.20
CA ASP A 809 -20.71 13.85 -46.58
C ASP A 809 -19.63 12.78 -46.73
N LEU A 810 -20.04 11.58 -47.16
CA LEU A 810 -19.22 10.37 -47.26
C LEU A 810 -18.94 9.93 -48.71
N ASN A 811 -18.94 10.87 -49.66
CA ASN A 811 -18.77 10.60 -51.09
C ASN A 811 -17.47 11.24 -51.61
N MET A 812 -16.89 10.69 -52.67
CA MET A 812 -15.70 11.24 -53.36
C MET A 812 -14.49 11.51 -52.44
N GLY A 813 -14.29 10.67 -51.42
CA GLY A 813 -13.17 10.81 -50.47
C GLY A 813 -13.38 11.81 -49.33
N LEU A 814 -14.57 12.43 -49.24
CA LEU A 814 -14.99 13.19 -48.06
C LEU A 814 -15.45 12.26 -46.95
N ASP A 815 -15.19 12.64 -45.70
CA ASP A 815 -15.56 11.86 -44.51
C ASP A 815 -16.12 12.75 -43.37
N ASN A 816 -16.75 13.86 -43.74
CA ASN A 816 -17.22 14.88 -42.80
C ASN A 816 -18.53 14.48 -42.11
N ILE A 817 -18.62 14.80 -40.82
CA ILE A 817 -19.79 14.63 -39.97
C ILE A 817 -20.12 15.99 -39.34
N ASN A 818 -21.28 16.56 -39.68
CA ASN A 818 -21.74 17.83 -39.12
C ASN A 818 -22.95 17.58 -38.22
N LEU A 819 -22.77 17.78 -36.92
CA LEU A 819 -23.82 17.65 -35.92
C LEU A 819 -24.56 19.00 -35.77
N ARG A 820 -25.85 18.93 -35.42
CA ARG A 820 -26.63 20.13 -35.07
C ARG A 820 -26.20 20.68 -33.71
N GLU A 821 -25.69 21.90 -33.69
CA GLU A 821 -25.19 22.58 -32.47
C GLU A 821 -26.30 22.94 -31.47
N ASP A 822 -27.55 23.00 -31.91
CA ASP A 822 -28.71 23.29 -31.06
C ASP A 822 -29.22 22.08 -30.27
N LEU A 823 -28.67 20.89 -30.54
CA LEU A 823 -29.00 19.65 -29.83
C LEU A 823 -27.88 19.26 -28.87
N THR A 824 -28.27 18.65 -27.76
CA THR A 824 -27.36 18.01 -26.79
C THR A 824 -27.43 16.49 -26.90
N ALA A 825 -26.48 15.79 -26.29
CA ALA A 825 -26.53 14.33 -26.17
C ALA A 825 -27.82 13.85 -25.51
N MET A 826 -28.36 14.61 -24.55
CA MET A 826 -29.66 14.32 -23.93
C MET A 826 -30.82 14.42 -24.93
N ASP A 827 -30.81 15.44 -25.80
CA ASP A 827 -31.87 15.64 -26.79
C ASP A 827 -31.91 14.51 -27.82
N ILE A 828 -30.76 13.93 -28.17
CA ILE A 828 -30.66 12.77 -29.04
C ILE A 828 -31.43 11.57 -28.49
N LEU A 829 -31.35 11.33 -27.19
CA LEU A 829 -32.10 10.25 -26.57
C LEU A 829 -33.59 10.51 -26.65
N THR A 830 -34.07 11.70 -26.31
CA THR A 830 -35.51 12.00 -26.40
C THR A 830 -36.05 11.99 -27.82
N THR A 831 -35.19 12.27 -28.82
CA THR A 831 -35.59 12.42 -30.23
C THR A 831 -35.58 11.10 -31.00
N LEU A 832 -34.62 10.21 -30.73
CA LEU A 832 -34.40 8.98 -31.53
C LEU A 832 -34.82 7.68 -30.84
N MET A 833 -34.84 7.64 -29.51
CA MET A 833 -35.46 6.56 -28.74
C MET A 833 -36.91 6.93 -28.43
#